data_AF-A0A0W0G3P1-F1
#
_entry.id   AF-A0A0W0G3P1-F1
#
_cell.length_a   1.000
_cell.length_b   1.000
_cell.length_c   1.000
_cell.angle_alpha   90.00
_cell.angle_beta   90.00
_cell.angle_gamma   90.00
#
_symmetry.space_group_name_H-M   'P 1'
#
loop_
_entity.id
_entity.type
_entity.pdbx_description
1 polymer ?
#
loop_
_entity_poly.entity_id
_entity_poly.type
_entity_poly.pdbx_seq_one_letter_code
_entity_poly.pdbx_strand_id
1 'polypeptide(L)'
;MPVPVPELGSYQYVPETKENLDWADLVTIDLSLYDTQEGKKQLASTLISALREKGFFYVKNFNISQERVNRQFALGREFYELPLEEKLKYKVEGLEQGKFNGYVPAGRRVLSEKYGIKDKVEVYNIPKFNGFFEHNHPAIIEQNIAEVEEFALSLHSEVLDPLFVLLAIALELPEDHFTKIHQYPVKSEDHLRYMKYGKHSPEDNSRLDHWGGGHTDLGSFTLLFRQPVTALQIRYHSTNEWKWVKPQDATLTVNACDALQFLTGGYVKSTIHRVTVPPKDQQHVDRLGLLYFSRPHNDIRLETIKDSPVLQREGYTQNVFEASGNPVPTMEEWTFAKQKWQRTTGYTDDIKHRTASILPGYNEKSWAVSRCQSTAIKPSPLDSGDLVGQQWISLGFLLQLSVVAILVEGVCYGIYLVIFGISLCTLLWGKYGKTTKASSKVNYYLALTICLVMPVSATLSLCLNVIGAIEAVGPADANQYFKDVGSATELTKFVCVNFQILVADLMLTYRCWVIHKKSWRMAAVPILLWIGVFIASTLMLVTLGQTHEEWLVAAKSVRLTVTFFWVTSITLNFITTLLIVWRLYRGVKNCETCALVDFQGKNGNTLSKVIMIIVESGILYTTASILTCVTYVIGSRWVYVSSAIELQSVGIAFNLIIIRVSMAAHSEISSDINTVATQNASRLHEFGGVLVTKVSEIYR
;
A
#
# COMPACT_ATOMS: atom_id res chain seq x y z
N MET A 1 12.45 -2.22 -50.16
CA MET A 1 12.02 -3.39 -50.95
C MET A 1 11.95 -4.57 -49.99
N PRO A 2 10.86 -5.36 -49.97
CA PRO A 2 10.71 -6.45 -49.01
C PRO A 2 11.74 -7.54 -49.30
N VAL A 3 12.48 -7.99 -48.28
CA VAL A 3 13.41 -9.13 -48.38
C VAL A 3 12.67 -10.37 -47.85
N PRO A 4 12.32 -11.36 -48.68
CA PRO A 4 11.84 -12.66 -48.24
C PRO A 4 13.01 -13.67 -48.12
N VAL A 5 12.80 -14.76 -47.34
CA VAL A 5 13.40 -16.14 -47.41
C VAL A 5 13.48 -16.76 -45.97
N PRO A 6 13.28 -18.08 -45.70
CA PRO A 6 12.47 -19.13 -46.37
C PRO A 6 11.87 -20.21 -45.39
N GLU A 7 11.39 -21.36 -45.88
CA GLU A 7 11.03 -22.58 -45.11
C GLU A 7 12.15 -23.08 -44.18
N LEU A 8 11.76 -23.74 -43.07
CA LEU A 8 12.53 -23.80 -41.80
C LEU A 8 12.87 -22.36 -41.31
N GLY A 9 11.85 -21.49 -41.34
CA GLY A 9 12.13 -20.05 -41.25
C GLY A 9 11.00 -19.09 -41.62
N SER A 10 9.73 -19.36 -41.32
CA SER A 10 8.79 -18.25 -41.08
C SER A 10 8.19 -18.37 -39.69
N TYR A 11 8.62 -17.50 -38.78
CA TYR A 11 7.89 -17.23 -37.56
C TYR A 11 6.85 -16.16 -37.86
N GLN A 12 5.58 -16.56 -38.02
CA GLN A 12 4.50 -15.58 -38.09
C GLN A 12 4.25 -15.05 -36.68
N TYR A 13 4.59 -13.77 -36.47
CA TYR A 13 4.27 -13.10 -35.23
C TYR A 13 2.76 -13.16 -34.99
N VAL A 14 2.39 -13.50 -33.76
CA VAL A 14 1.00 -13.45 -33.31
C VAL A 14 0.54 -11.99 -33.46
N PRO A 15 -0.67 -11.73 -34.00
CA PRO A 15 -1.19 -10.38 -34.10
C PRO A 15 -1.17 -9.68 -32.74
N GLU A 16 -0.89 -8.37 -32.75
CA GLU A 16 -0.95 -7.57 -31.53
C GLU A 16 -2.33 -7.67 -30.89
N THR A 17 -2.36 -7.76 -29.56
CA THR A 17 -3.62 -7.82 -28.82
C THR A 17 -4.43 -6.56 -29.04
N LYS A 18 -5.75 -6.72 -29.18
CA LYS A 18 -6.72 -5.63 -29.30
C LYS A 18 -7.30 -5.23 -27.94
N GLU A 19 -6.95 -5.97 -26.89
CA GLU A 19 -7.40 -5.70 -25.53
C GLU A 19 -6.73 -4.42 -25.00
N ASN A 20 -7.48 -3.58 -24.28
CA ASN A 20 -6.94 -2.37 -23.67
C ASN A 20 -6.25 -2.72 -22.34
N LEU A 21 -4.92 -2.74 -22.35
CA LEU A 21 -4.10 -3.12 -21.20
C LEU A 21 -3.42 -1.90 -20.57
N ASP A 22 -3.16 -2.01 -19.27
CA ASP A 22 -2.45 -0.99 -18.50
C ASP A 22 -0.93 -1.10 -18.72
N TRP A 23 -0.46 -0.40 -19.76
CA TRP A 23 0.91 -0.48 -20.23
C TRP A 23 1.91 0.18 -19.26
N ALA A 24 3.09 -0.42 -19.15
CA ALA A 24 4.24 0.21 -18.54
C ALA A 24 4.77 1.31 -19.46
N ASP A 25 5.00 2.48 -18.89
CA ASP A 25 5.68 3.59 -19.55
C ASP A 25 7.19 3.36 -19.44
N LEU A 26 7.76 2.77 -20.51
CA LEU A 26 9.16 2.42 -20.59
C LEU A 26 9.83 3.28 -21.66
N VAL A 27 10.94 3.91 -21.28
CA VAL A 27 11.75 4.72 -22.19
C VAL A 27 12.48 3.85 -23.20
N THR A 28 12.83 4.43 -24.35
CA THR A 28 13.59 3.76 -25.41
C THR A 28 14.96 4.39 -25.57
N ILE A 29 16.00 3.56 -25.52
CA ILE A 29 17.39 3.91 -25.81
C ILE A 29 17.63 3.65 -27.30
N ASP A 30 17.90 4.72 -28.05
CA ASP A 30 18.18 4.67 -29.48
C ASP A 30 19.70 4.65 -29.71
N LEU A 31 20.27 3.48 -30.01
CA LEU A 31 21.72 3.35 -30.16
C LEU A 31 22.28 4.03 -31.43
N SER A 32 21.43 4.53 -32.33
CA SER A 32 21.91 5.36 -33.46
C SER A 32 22.56 6.68 -33.00
N LEU A 33 22.32 7.11 -31.75
CA LEU A 33 22.93 8.29 -31.16
C LEU A 33 24.28 8.00 -30.47
N TYR A 34 24.67 6.72 -30.34
CA TYR A 34 25.80 6.29 -29.52
C TYR A 34 27.17 6.76 -30.02
N ASP A 35 27.34 7.00 -31.32
CA ASP A 35 28.65 7.31 -31.91
C ASP A 35 29.14 8.75 -31.67
N THR A 36 28.32 9.60 -31.05
CA THR A 36 28.68 11.00 -30.73
C THR A 36 28.81 11.22 -29.23
N GLN A 37 29.69 12.13 -28.80
CA GLN A 37 29.89 12.37 -27.37
C GLN A 37 28.65 12.98 -26.71
N GLU A 38 27.96 13.87 -27.42
CA GLU A 38 26.69 14.47 -26.99
C GLU A 38 25.60 13.41 -26.89
N GLY A 39 25.50 12.53 -27.89
CA GLY A 39 24.55 11.42 -27.90
C GLY A 39 24.79 10.43 -26.76
N LYS A 40 26.05 10.04 -26.49
CA LYS A 40 26.40 9.21 -25.33
C LYS A 40 25.94 9.84 -24.02
N LYS A 41 26.18 11.14 -23.81
CA LYS A 41 25.74 11.84 -22.60
C LYS A 41 24.21 11.84 -22.45
N GLN A 42 23.49 12.09 -23.54
CA GLN A 42 22.03 12.06 -23.55
C GLN A 42 21.49 10.65 -23.24
N LEU A 43 22.03 9.63 -23.91
CA LEU A 43 21.64 8.23 -23.71
C LEU A 43 21.97 7.76 -22.30
N ALA A 44 23.13 8.13 -21.74
CA ALA A 44 23.52 7.79 -20.37
C ALA A 44 22.54 8.37 -19.34
N SER A 45 22.14 9.63 -19.50
CA SER A 45 21.13 10.28 -18.65
C SER A 45 19.76 9.58 -18.75
N THR A 46 19.35 9.21 -19.96
CA THR A 46 18.08 8.51 -20.19
C THR A 46 18.10 7.10 -19.60
N LEU A 47 19.20 6.37 -19.81
CA LEU A 47 19.41 5.02 -19.32
C LEU A 47 19.36 4.98 -17.79
N ILE A 48 20.05 5.90 -17.11
CA ILE A 48 20.08 5.88 -15.65
C ILE A 48 18.73 6.23 -15.03
N SER A 49 17.95 7.15 -15.62
CA SER A 49 16.56 7.40 -15.19
C SER A 49 15.72 6.12 -15.29
N ALA A 50 15.82 5.41 -16.43
CA ALA A 50 15.11 4.16 -16.66
C ALA A 50 15.46 3.09 -15.63
N LEU A 51 16.76 2.96 -15.35
CA LEU A 51 17.31 1.97 -14.42
C LEU A 51 16.92 2.25 -12.96
N ARG A 52 16.82 3.53 -12.57
CA ARG A 52 16.40 3.93 -11.23
C ARG A 52 14.90 3.78 -11.01
N GLU A 53 14.10 4.19 -11.99
CA GLU A 53 12.65 4.24 -11.84
C GLU A 53 11.97 2.90 -12.09
N LYS A 54 12.30 2.27 -13.22
CA LYS A 54 11.59 1.08 -13.72
C LYS A 54 12.46 -0.16 -13.74
N GLY A 55 13.78 -0.03 -13.82
CA GLY A 55 14.72 -1.13 -14.03
C GLY A 55 14.49 -1.88 -15.35
N PHE A 56 13.67 -1.33 -16.24
CA PHE A 56 13.27 -1.85 -17.55
C PHE A 56 13.24 -0.70 -18.56
N PHE A 57 13.63 -0.98 -19.79
CA PHE A 57 13.62 -0.04 -20.91
C PHE A 57 13.61 -0.79 -22.25
N TYR A 58 13.41 -0.07 -23.35
CA TYR A 58 13.60 -0.62 -24.68
C TYR A 58 14.93 -0.19 -25.28
N VAL A 59 15.51 -1.02 -26.14
CA VAL A 59 16.65 -0.67 -26.99
C VAL A 59 16.25 -0.87 -28.45
N LYS A 60 16.58 0.09 -29.32
CA LYS A 60 16.39 0.00 -30.77
C LYS A 60 17.65 0.43 -31.52
N ASN A 61 17.69 0.15 -32.83
CA ASN A 61 18.82 0.47 -33.71
C ASN A 61 20.16 -0.14 -33.25
N PHE A 62 20.13 -1.37 -32.76
CA PHE A 62 21.27 -2.10 -32.18
C PHE A 62 22.01 -2.99 -33.19
N ASN A 63 21.98 -2.64 -34.48
CA ASN A 63 22.78 -3.28 -35.53
C ASN A 63 22.66 -4.83 -35.67
N ILE A 64 21.54 -5.42 -35.25
CA ILE A 64 21.22 -6.83 -35.49
C ILE A 64 19.93 -6.89 -36.31
N SER A 65 19.99 -7.56 -37.46
CA SER A 65 18.85 -7.62 -38.38
C SER A 65 17.70 -8.45 -37.82
N GLN A 66 16.47 -8.08 -38.18
CA GLN A 66 15.28 -8.84 -37.81
C GLN A 66 15.31 -10.27 -38.39
N GLU A 67 15.99 -10.49 -39.52
CA GLU A 67 16.21 -11.81 -40.11
C GLU A 67 16.99 -12.74 -39.17
N ARG A 68 18.12 -12.27 -38.61
CA ARG A 68 18.92 -13.03 -37.63
C ARG A 68 18.09 -13.36 -36.39
N VAL A 69 17.29 -12.41 -35.90
CA VAL A 69 16.36 -12.66 -34.77
C VAL A 69 15.32 -13.71 -35.12
N ASN A 70 14.70 -13.63 -36.30
CA ASN A 70 13.69 -14.57 -36.76
C ASN A 70 14.26 -15.99 -36.92
N ARG A 71 15.49 -16.13 -37.40
CA ARG A 71 16.21 -17.40 -37.47
C ARG A 71 16.37 -18.05 -36.11
N GLN A 72 16.74 -17.29 -35.08
CA GLN A 72 16.86 -17.80 -33.72
C GLN A 72 15.51 -18.25 -33.13
N PHE A 73 14.42 -17.52 -33.40
CA PHE A 73 13.07 -17.97 -33.06
C PHE A 73 12.68 -19.26 -33.80
N ALA A 74 13.06 -19.40 -35.08
CA ALA A 74 12.83 -20.62 -35.84
C ALA A 74 13.57 -21.82 -35.21
N LEU A 75 14.87 -21.69 -34.93
CA LEU A 75 15.67 -22.73 -34.26
C LEU A 75 15.05 -23.14 -32.91
N GLY A 76 14.64 -22.16 -32.10
CA GLY A 76 13.95 -22.42 -30.84
C GLY A 76 12.62 -23.16 -31.02
N ARG A 77 11.81 -22.78 -32.02
CA ARG A 77 10.54 -23.46 -32.33
C ARG A 77 10.77 -24.92 -32.73
N GLU A 78 11.67 -25.16 -33.67
CA GLU A 78 11.98 -26.50 -34.18
C GLU A 78 12.52 -27.40 -33.07
N PHE A 79 13.37 -26.86 -32.18
CA PHE A 79 13.80 -27.58 -30.98
C PHE A 79 12.61 -28.02 -30.12
N TYR A 80 11.63 -27.14 -29.87
CA TYR A 80 10.47 -27.50 -29.04
C TYR A 80 9.48 -28.45 -29.71
N GLU A 81 9.49 -28.53 -31.04
CA GLU A 81 8.70 -29.48 -31.85
C GLU A 81 9.30 -30.89 -31.86
N LEU A 82 10.56 -31.06 -31.46
CA LEU A 82 11.16 -32.38 -31.26
C LEU A 82 10.34 -33.23 -30.26
N PRO A 83 10.30 -34.57 -30.45
CA PRO A 83 9.73 -35.48 -29.46
C PRO A 83 10.33 -35.27 -28.07
N LEU A 84 9.52 -35.42 -27.03
CA LEU A 84 9.97 -35.23 -25.65
C LEU A 84 11.19 -36.10 -25.30
N GLU A 85 11.21 -37.35 -25.79
CA GLU A 85 12.32 -38.29 -25.59
C GLU A 85 13.65 -37.75 -26.15
N GLU A 86 13.62 -37.08 -27.29
CA GLU A 86 14.80 -36.44 -27.89
C GLU A 86 15.26 -35.23 -27.09
N LYS A 87 14.32 -34.39 -26.62
CA LYS A 87 14.65 -33.22 -25.78
C LYS A 87 15.24 -33.64 -24.44
N LEU A 88 14.75 -34.73 -23.85
CA LEU A 88 15.20 -35.23 -22.54
C LEU A 88 16.65 -35.73 -22.53
N LYS A 89 17.24 -36.08 -23.69
CA LYS A 89 18.67 -36.42 -23.80
C LYS A 89 19.58 -35.26 -23.39
N TYR A 90 19.09 -34.03 -23.50
CA TYR A 90 19.81 -32.80 -23.18
C TYR A 90 19.34 -32.19 -21.86
N LYS A 91 18.64 -32.96 -21.03
CA LYS A 91 18.13 -32.48 -19.74
C LYS A 91 19.30 -32.05 -18.85
N VAL A 92 19.15 -30.92 -18.17
CA VAL A 92 20.14 -30.43 -17.21
C VAL A 92 20.35 -31.44 -16.07
N GLU A 93 21.54 -32.02 -16.01
CA GLU A 93 21.98 -32.76 -14.83
C GLU A 93 22.34 -31.80 -13.70
N GLY A 94 21.87 -32.08 -12.49
CA GLY A 94 22.15 -31.28 -11.32
C GLY A 94 21.35 -29.97 -11.21
N LEU A 95 20.15 -29.92 -11.80
CA LEU A 95 19.26 -28.76 -11.76
C LEU A 95 18.88 -28.34 -10.32
N GLU A 96 18.75 -29.30 -9.40
CA GLU A 96 18.50 -29.04 -7.96
C GLU A 96 19.74 -28.45 -7.25
N GLN A 97 20.92 -28.56 -7.85
CA GLN A 97 22.17 -27.96 -7.38
C GLN A 97 22.43 -26.60 -8.03
N GLY A 98 21.46 -26.07 -8.80
CA GLY A 98 21.55 -24.76 -9.43
C GLY A 98 22.19 -24.76 -10.82
N LYS A 99 22.53 -25.92 -11.39
CA LYS A 99 22.95 -25.99 -12.81
C LYS A 99 21.77 -25.66 -13.72
N PHE A 100 22.01 -25.06 -14.88
CA PHE A 100 20.93 -24.61 -15.78
C PHE A 100 21.21 -24.75 -17.28
N ASN A 101 22.42 -25.09 -17.72
CA ASN A 101 22.74 -25.25 -19.15
C ASN A 101 22.13 -26.54 -19.71
N GLY A 102 21.40 -26.42 -20.82
CA GLY A 102 20.62 -27.50 -21.44
C GLY A 102 19.10 -27.36 -21.28
N TYR A 103 18.40 -28.48 -21.44
CA TYR A 103 16.94 -28.56 -21.46
C TYR A 103 16.33 -28.70 -20.06
N VAL A 104 15.34 -27.85 -19.77
CA VAL A 104 14.48 -27.96 -18.58
C VAL A 104 13.05 -28.26 -19.07
N PRO A 105 12.49 -29.44 -18.72
CA PRO A 105 11.14 -29.81 -19.13
C PRO A 105 10.07 -29.04 -18.35
N ALA A 106 8.89 -28.94 -18.96
CA ALA A 106 7.68 -28.40 -18.35
C ALA A 106 7.19 -29.21 -17.13
N GLY A 107 6.30 -28.61 -16.34
CA GLY A 107 5.60 -29.28 -15.24
C GLY A 107 6.40 -29.35 -13.95
N ARG A 108 7.39 -28.45 -13.76
CA ARG A 108 8.24 -28.42 -12.57
C ARG A 108 7.70 -27.53 -11.45
N ARG A 109 6.89 -26.52 -11.79
CA ARG A 109 6.29 -25.55 -10.89
C ARG A 109 4.78 -25.76 -10.84
N VAL A 110 4.22 -25.66 -9.65
CA VAL A 110 2.76 -25.66 -9.46
C VAL A 110 2.29 -24.21 -9.62
N LEU A 111 1.43 -23.97 -10.60
CA LEU A 111 0.81 -22.65 -10.82
C LEU A 111 -0.47 -22.48 -10.00
N SER A 112 -1.18 -23.58 -9.72
CA SER A 112 -2.34 -23.58 -8.82
C SER A 112 -2.45 -24.91 -8.08
N GLU A 113 -2.16 -24.90 -6.78
CA GLU A 113 -2.31 -26.07 -5.90
C GLU A 113 -3.76 -26.54 -5.85
N LYS A 114 -4.71 -25.60 -5.71
CA LYS A 114 -6.15 -25.86 -5.59
C LYS A 114 -6.69 -26.70 -6.75
N TYR A 115 -6.17 -26.50 -7.95
CA TYR A 115 -6.64 -27.16 -9.17
C TYR A 115 -5.62 -28.15 -9.74
N GLY A 116 -4.48 -28.37 -9.06
CA GLY A 116 -3.41 -29.25 -9.53
C GLY A 116 -2.75 -28.82 -10.84
N ILE A 117 -2.84 -27.54 -11.22
CA ILE A 117 -2.33 -27.04 -12.50
C ILE A 117 -0.84 -26.75 -12.37
N LYS A 118 -0.03 -27.40 -13.22
CA LYS A 118 1.42 -27.17 -13.32
C LYS A 118 1.76 -26.29 -14.52
N ASP A 119 2.95 -25.71 -14.48
CA ASP A 119 3.46 -24.91 -15.60
C ASP A 119 3.65 -25.74 -16.87
N LYS A 120 3.50 -25.08 -18.02
CA LYS A 120 3.81 -25.66 -19.34
C LYS A 120 5.07 -25.02 -19.94
N VAL A 121 6.05 -24.70 -19.09
CA VAL A 121 7.22 -23.92 -19.46
C VAL A 121 8.40 -24.82 -19.75
N GLU A 122 8.86 -24.78 -21.00
CA GLU A 122 10.08 -25.44 -21.42
C GLU A 122 11.19 -24.40 -21.63
N VAL A 123 12.42 -24.73 -21.24
CA VAL A 123 13.60 -23.86 -21.37
C VAL A 123 14.73 -24.64 -22.00
N TYR A 124 15.48 -24.00 -22.90
CA TYR A 124 16.75 -24.53 -23.40
C TYR A 124 17.81 -23.43 -23.31
N ASN A 125 18.84 -23.67 -22.52
CA ASN A 125 19.93 -22.71 -22.27
C ASN A 125 21.20 -23.16 -22.99
N ILE A 126 21.77 -22.25 -23.79
CA ILE A 126 23.01 -22.42 -24.53
C ILE A 126 24.04 -21.51 -23.84
N PRO A 127 25.08 -22.08 -23.19
CA PRO A 127 26.08 -21.28 -22.51
C PRO A 127 26.88 -20.41 -23.49
N LYS A 128 27.53 -19.38 -22.97
CA LYS A 128 28.48 -18.54 -23.71
C LYS A 128 29.60 -19.38 -24.36
N PHE A 129 29.99 -19.01 -25.58
CA PHE A 129 31.03 -19.68 -26.37
C PHE A 129 32.44 -19.21 -25.98
N ASN A 130 32.83 -19.44 -24.73
CA ASN A 130 34.14 -19.03 -24.18
C ASN A 130 35.07 -20.21 -23.84
N GLY A 131 34.68 -21.44 -24.19
CA GLY A 131 35.48 -22.65 -23.95
C GLY A 131 35.43 -23.21 -22.52
N PHE A 132 34.71 -22.58 -21.59
CA PHE A 132 34.61 -23.05 -20.20
C PHE A 132 33.43 -24.01 -19.95
N PHE A 133 32.50 -24.13 -20.91
CA PHE A 133 31.29 -24.93 -20.77
C PHE A 133 31.21 -25.95 -21.90
N GLU A 134 31.45 -27.21 -21.58
CA GLU A 134 31.17 -28.30 -22.51
C GLU A 134 29.67 -28.62 -22.49
N HIS A 135 29.04 -28.59 -23.66
CA HIS A 135 27.63 -28.93 -23.81
C HIS A 135 27.35 -29.52 -25.18
N ASN A 136 26.74 -30.70 -25.22
CA ASN A 136 26.25 -31.28 -26.46
C ASN A 136 24.91 -30.63 -26.81
N HIS A 137 24.66 -30.40 -28.10
CA HIS A 137 23.40 -29.83 -28.57
C HIS A 137 22.60 -30.80 -29.45
N PRO A 138 21.25 -30.68 -29.47
CA PRO A 138 20.41 -31.35 -30.45
C PRO A 138 20.86 -31.02 -31.86
N ALA A 139 20.69 -31.97 -32.80
CA ALA A 139 21.14 -31.82 -34.18
C ALA A 139 20.72 -30.51 -34.84
N ILE A 140 19.48 -30.04 -34.59
CA ILE A 140 18.99 -28.77 -35.14
C ILE A 140 19.79 -27.54 -34.67
N ILE A 141 20.27 -27.55 -33.42
CA ILE A 141 21.09 -26.48 -32.87
C ILE A 141 22.56 -26.67 -33.26
N GLU A 142 23.07 -27.90 -33.15
CA GLU A 142 24.46 -28.25 -33.49
C GLU A 142 24.79 -27.91 -34.95
N GLN A 143 23.90 -28.22 -35.89
CA GLN A 143 24.08 -27.90 -37.32
C GLN A 143 24.10 -26.39 -37.61
N ASN A 144 23.56 -25.58 -36.70
CA ASN A 144 23.48 -24.12 -36.83
C ASN A 144 24.28 -23.42 -35.74
N ILE A 145 25.22 -24.12 -35.07
CA ILE A 145 25.86 -23.60 -33.86
C ILE A 145 26.69 -22.34 -34.11
N ALA A 146 27.37 -22.26 -35.26
CA ALA A 146 28.13 -21.08 -35.67
C ALA A 146 27.24 -19.83 -35.80
N GLU A 147 26.01 -19.99 -36.30
CA GLU A 147 25.05 -18.89 -36.39
C GLU A 147 24.58 -18.45 -35.00
N VAL A 148 24.35 -19.40 -34.09
CA VAL A 148 23.97 -19.12 -32.69
C VAL A 148 25.11 -18.41 -31.95
N GLU A 149 26.35 -18.84 -32.15
CA GLU A 149 27.55 -18.22 -31.59
C GLU A 149 27.74 -16.79 -32.10
N GLU A 150 27.71 -16.58 -33.41
CA GLU A 150 27.83 -15.24 -34.01
C GLU A 150 26.73 -14.31 -33.50
N PHE A 151 25.49 -14.82 -33.36
CA PHE A 151 24.39 -14.06 -32.80
C PHE A 151 24.63 -13.67 -31.34
N ALA A 152 25.07 -14.60 -30.49
CA ALA A 152 25.40 -14.33 -29.09
C ALA A 152 26.56 -13.32 -28.95
N LEU A 153 27.59 -13.43 -29.81
CA LEU A 153 28.70 -12.47 -29.87
C LEU A 153 28.23 -11.07 -30.26
N SER A 154 27.37 -10.94 -31.28
CA SER A 154 26.81 -9.64 -31.67
C SER A 154 26.00 -8.99 -30.54
N LEU A 155 25.34 -9.76 -29.69
CA LEU A 155 24.62 -9.18 -28.54
C LEU A 155 25.58 -8.56 -27.53
N HIS A 156 26.80 -9.06 -27.40
CA HIS A 156 27.83 -8.41 -26.60
C HIS A 156 28.31 -7.11 -27.27
N SER A 157 28.81 -7.19 -28.50
CA SER A 157 29.45 -6.05 -29.15
C SER A 157 28.48 -4.92 -29.50
N GLU A 158 27.27 -5.26 -29.99
CA GLU A 158 26.33 -4.27 -30.54
C GLU A 158 25.31 -3.75 -29.53
N VAL A 159 25.10 -4.46 -28.40
CA VAL A 159 24.09 -4.10 -27.39
C VAL A 159 24.71 -3.89 -26.02
N LEU A 160 25.33 -4.93 -25.45
CA LEU A 160 25.78 -4.90 -24.06
C LEU A 160 26.93 -3.92 -23.84
N ASP A 161 27.96 -3.93 -24.70
CA ASP A 161 29.10 -3.03 -24.58
C ASP A 161 28.67 -1.55 -24.63
N PRO A 162 27.83 -1.11 -25.59
CA PRO A 162 27.23 0.22 -25.56
C PRO A 162 26.49 0.53 -24.25
N LEU A 163 25.63 -0.38 -23.77
CA LEU A 163 24.88 -0.17 -22.53
C LEU A 163 25.78 -0.07 -21.30
N PHE A 164 26.84 -0.87 -21.23
CA PHE A 164 27.83 -0.84 -20.15
C PHE A 164 28.64 0.45 -20.15
N VAL A 165 29.05 0.95 -21.33
CA VAL A 165 29.69 2.25 -21.47
C VAL A 165 28.76 3.38 -21.03
N LEU A 166 27.49 3.36 -21.48
CA LEU A 166 26.50 4.36 -21.08
C LEU A 166 26.24 4.35 -19.57
N LEU A 167 26.17 3.18 -18.94
CA LEU A 167 26.03 3.04 -17.50
C LEU A 167 27.25 3.58 -16.76
N ALA A 168 28.46 3.31 -17.23
CA ALA A 168 29.69 3.85 -16.65
C ALA A 168 29.70 5.39 -16.70
N ILE A 169 29.37 5.98 -17.86
CA ILE A 169 29.25 7.43 -18.03
C ILE A 169 28.21 8.00 -17.05
N ALA A 170 27.05 7.38 -16.93
CA ALA A 170 25.99 7.84 -16.05
C ALA A 170 26.35 7.78 -14.56
N LEU A 171 27.29 6.91 -14.19
CA LEU A 171 27.82 6.78 -12.83
C LEU A 171 29.12 7.58 -12.62
N GLU A 172 29.53 8.41 -13.59
CA GLU A 172 30.79 9.18 -13.58
C GLU A 172 32.02 8.27 -13.35
N LEU A 173 31.98 7.06 -13.89
CA LEU A 173 33.08 6.07 -13.88
C LEU A 173 33.85 6.09 -15.21
N PRO A 174 35.06 5.51 -15.27
CA PRO A 174 35.74 5.25 -16.54
C PRO A 174 34.84 4.46 -17.50
N GLU A 175 34.76 4.85 -18.78
CA GLU A 175 33.84 4.24 -19.77
C GLU A 175 33.98 2.71 -19.86
N ASP A 176 35.17 2.18 -19.59
CA ASP A 176 35.49 0.76 -19.66
C ASP A 176 35.24 -0.02 -18.34
N HIS A 177 34.70 0.63 -17.30
CA HIS A 177 34.55 0.02 -15.98
C HIS A 177 33.72 -1.27 -16.02
N PHE A 178 32.53 -1.22 -16.65
CA PHE A 178 31.66 -2.39 -16.74
C PHE A 178 32.07 -3.35 -17.86
N THR A 179 32.62 -2.86 -18.98
CA THR A 179 33.07 -3.76 -20.06
C THR A 179 34.25 -4.63 -19.63
N LYS A 180 35.14 -4.10 -18.76
CA LYS A 180 36.25 -4.88 -18.16
C LYS A 180 35.80 -6.13 -17.44
N ILE A 181 34.67 -6.08 -16.72
CA ILE A 181 34.12 -7.22 -15.96
C ILE A 181 33.11 -8.05 -16.76
N HIS A 182 32.88 -7.74 -18.04
CA HIS A 182 31.96 -8.44 -18.95
C HIS A 182 32.61 -8.91 -20.26
N GLN A 183 33.95 -8.90 -20.36
CA GLN A 183 34.69 -9.38 -21.52
C GLN A 183 34.24 -10.78 -21.96
N TYR A 184 34.04 -10.97 -23.27
CA TYR A 184 33.53 -12.23 -23.82
C TYR A 184 34.36 -13.49 -23.49
N PRO A 185 35.71 -13.50 -23.64
CA PRO A 185 36.50 -14.73 -23.49
C PRO A 185 36.69 -15.20 -22.04
N VAL A 186 36.31 -14.39 -21.04
CA VAL A 186 36.47 -14.75 -19.64
C VAL A 186 35.27 -15.58 -19.16
N LYS A 187 35.51 -16.48 -18.19
CA LYS A 187 34.47 -17.34 -17.61
C LYS A 187 33.38 -16.49 -16.93
N SER A 188 32.18 -16.58 -17.48
CA SER A 188 30.98 -15.96 -16.94
C SER A 188 29.76 -16.81 -17.28
N GLU A 189 28.75 -16.82 -16.41
CA GLU A 189 27.55 -17.65 -16.57
C GLU A 189 26.49 -17.05 -17.56
N ASP A 190 26.94 -16.25 -18.53
CA ASP A 190 26.10 -15.71 -19.61
C ASP A 190 25.55 -16.85 -20.47
N HIS A 191 24.34 -16.69 -20.97
CA HIS A 191 23.73 -17.71 -21.83
C HIS A 191 22.61 -17.14 -22.70
N LEU A 192 22.48 -17.72 -23.89
CA LEU A 192 21.29 -17.58 -24.72
C LEU A 192 20.23 -18.57 -24.24
N ARG A 193 18.97 -18.14 -24.21
CA ARG A 193 17.84 -18.96 -23.81
C ARG A 193 16.77 -18.95 -24.90
N TYR A 194 16.40 -20.14 -25.33
CA TYR A 194 15.08 -20.37 -25.91
C TYR A 194 14.12 -20.73 -24.79
N MET A 195 12.89 -20.26 -24.92
CA MET A 195 11.84 -20.49 -23.93
C MET A 195 10.49 -20.68 -24.62
N LYS A 196 9.70 -21.65 -24.15
CA LYS A 196 8.33 -21.87 -24.62
C LYS A 196 7.38 -21.94 -23.44
N TYR A 197 6.32 -21.16 -23.49
CA TYR A 197 5.16 -21.31 -22.62
C TYR A 197 4.05 -21.96 -23.45
N GLY A 198 3.75 -23.21 -23.16
CA GLY A 198 2.66 -23.94 -23.80
C GLY A 198 1.31 -23.36 -23.38
N LYS A 199 0.38 -23.26 -24.33
CA LYS A 199 -0.97 -22.77 -24.06
C LYS A 199 -1.73 -23.64 -23.06
N HIS A 200 -2.52 -22.96 -22.23
CA HIS A 200 -3.45 -23.58 -21.30
C HIS A 200 -4.86 -23.63 -21.89
N SER A 201 -5.69 -24.56 -21.40
CA SER A 201 -7.11 -24.58 -21.79
C SER A 201 -7.81 -23.31 -21.29
N PRO A 202 -8.93 -22.89 -21.89
CA PRO A 202 -9.71 -21.77 -21.38
C PRO A 202 -10.13 -21.97 -19.91
N GLU A 203 -10.42 -23.20 -19.52
CA GLU A 203 -10.76 -23.58 -18.14
C GLU A 203 -9.57 -23.36 -17.20
N ASP A 204 -8.37 -23.83 -17.57
CA ASP A 204 -7.15 -23.60 -16.79
C ASP A 204 -6.83 -22.11 -16.68
N ASN A 205 -6.90 -21.36 -17.78
CA ASN A 205 -6.64 -19.91 -17.76
C ASN A 205 -7.59 -19.16 -16.82
N SER A 206 -8.85 -19.59 -16.70
CA SER A 206 -9.80 -19.00 -15.75
C SER A 206 -9.45 -19.25 -14.27
N ARG A 207 -8.56 -20.23 -14.01
CA ARG A 207 -8.13 -20.70 -12.68
C ARG A 207 -6.69 -20.30 -12.33
N LEU A 208 -6.00 -19.64 -13.26
CA LEU A 208 -4.61 -19.21 -13.11
C LEU A 208 -4.54 -17.69 -12.99
N ASP A 209 -3.61 -17.21 -12.17
CA ASP A 209 -3.25 -15.79 -12.14
C ASP A 209 -2.08 -15.48 -13.09
N HIS A 210 -1.24 -16.46 -13.41
CA HIS A 210 -0.04 -16.29 -14.22
C HIS A 210 0.42 -17.61 -14.86
N TRP A 211 1.19 -17.53 -15.93
CA TRP A 211 1.91 -18.65 -16.56
C TRP A 211 3.36 -18.78 -16.05
N GLY A 212 3.89 -17.74 -15.40
CA GLY A 212 5.18 -17.77 -14.70
C GLY A 212 5.23 -16.74 -13.58
N GLY A 213 5.64 -17.17 -12.37
CA GLY A 213 5.62 -16.34 -11.16
C GLY A 213 6.60 -15.17 -11.17
N GLY A 214 6.37 -14.21 -10.25
CA GLY A 214 7.22 -13.03 -10.08
C GLY A 214 8.63 -13.38 -9.60
N HIS A 215 9.64 -12.82 -10.24
CA HIS A 215 11.06 -12.97 -9.88
C HIS A 215 11.90 -11.78 -10.36
N THR A 216 13.12 -11.68 -9.87
CA THR A 216 14.18 -10.86 -10.47
C THR A 216 15.21 -11.75 -11.17
N ASP A 217 15.92 -11.17 -12.14
CA ASP A 217 17.03 -11.82 -12.83
C ASP A 217 18.34 -11.63 -12.06
N LEU A 218 19.31 -12.49 -12.32
CA LEU A 218 20.49 -12.63 -11.45
C LEU A 218 21.68 -11.75 -11.87
N GLY A 219 21.83 -11.47 -13.16
CA GLY A 219 23.03 -10.87 -13.75
C GLY A 219 23.07 -9.34 -13.79
N SER A 220 23.63 -8.80 -14.86
CA SER A 220 23.71 -7.35 -15.07
C SER A 220 22.54 -6.85 -15.90
N PHE A 221 22.44 -7.32 -17.14
CA PHE A 221 21.33 -7.04 -18.04
C PHE A 221 20.75 -8.33 -18.61
N THR A 222 19.43 -8.38 -18.74
CA THR A 222 18.74 -9.39 -19.56
C THR A 222 18.24 -8.71 -20.81
N LEU A 223 18.61 -9.24 -21.98
CA LEU A 223 18.06 -8.85 -23.27
C LEU A 223 16.92 -9.80 -23.60
N LEU A 224 15.71 -9.26 -23.75
CA LEU A 224 14.53 -10.01 -24.13
C LEU A 224 14.02 -9.46 -25.46
N PHE A 225 14.04 -10.32 -26.48
CA PHE A 225 13.53 -9.95 -27.79
C PHE A 225 12.01 -9.80 -27.77
N ARG A 226 11.50 -8.98 -28.70
CA ARG A 226 10.05 -8.76 -28.87
C ARG A 226 9.27 -10.06 -28.73
N GLN A 227 8.36 -10.05 -27.76
CA GLN A 227 7.52 -11.20 -27.48
C GLN A 227 6.33 -11.22 -28.44
N PRO A 228 5.96 -12.39 -28.99
CA PRO A 228 4.81 -12.52 -29.85
C PRO A 228 3.48 -12.41 -29.10
N VAL A 229 3.44 -12.88 -27.86
CA VAL A 229 2.26 -12.87 -27.00
C VAL A 229 2.49 -11.91 -25.85
N THR A 230 1.58 -10.96 -25.67
CA THR A 230 1.60 -9.98 -24.60
C THR A 230 1.30 -10.68 -23.29
N ALA A 231 2.31 -10.93 -22.47
CA ALA A 231 2.14 -11.58 -21.17
C ALA A 231 3.16 -11.14 -20.12
N LEU A 232 4.21 -10.42 -20.51
CA LEU A 232 5.17 -9.88 -19.56
C LEU A 232 4.53 -8.75 -18.75
N GLN A 233 4.61 -8.85 -17.43
CA GLN A 233 4.32 -7.76 -16.52
C GLN A 233 5.54 -7.45 -15.66
N ILE A 234 5.77 -6.17 -15.42
CA ILE A 234 6.75 -5.68 -14.46
C ILE A 234 6.03 -5.08 -13.27
N ARG A 235 6.63 -5.18 -12.09
CA ARG A 235 6.08 -4.60 -10.87
C ARG A 235 6.82 -3.31 -10.55
N TYR A 236 6.12 -2.18 -10.58
CA TYR A 236 6.73 -0.89 -10.29
C TYR A 236 7.20 -0.84 -8.83
N HIS A 237 8.45 -0.41 -8.62
CA HIS A 237 9.03 -0.27 -7.27
C HIS A 237 8.28 0.74 -6.41
N SER A 238 7.78 1.82 -7.03
CA SER A 238 7.11 2.92 -6.34
C SER A 238 5.69 2.59 -5.88
N THR A 239 4.93 1.83 -6.68
CA THR A 239 3.51 1.55 -6.41
C THR A 239 3.22 0.10 -6.06
N ASN A 240 4.17 -0.82 -6.30
CA ASN A 240 3.98 -2.27 -6.21
C ASN A 240 2.90 -2.82 -7.16
N GLU A 241 2.48 -2.05 -8.17
CA GLU A 241 1.49 -2.46 -9.18
C GLU A 241 2.14 -3.20 -10.34
N TRP A 242 1.40 -4.17 -10.90
CA TRP A 242 1.80 -4.90 -12.11
C TRP A 242 1.36 -4.13 -13.35
N LYS A 243 2.31 -3.78 -14.21
CA LYS A 243 2.08 -3.10 -15.49
C LYS A 243 2.51 -3.98 -16.65
N TRP A 244 1.77 -3.95 -17.75
CA TRP A 244 2.03 -4.77 -18.94
C TRP A 244 3.15 -4.18 -19.77
N VAL A 245 4.11 -4.99 -20.20
CA VAL A 245 5.15 -4.53 -21.12
C VAL A 245 4.61 -4.64 -22.54
N LYS A 246 4.49 -3.49 -23.23
CA LYS A 246 4.01 -3.44 -24.61
C LYS A 246 5.04 -4.09 -25.54
N PRO A 247 4.68 -5.10 -26.33
CA PRO A 247 5.59 -5.58 -27.35
C PRO A 247 5.78 -4.46 -28.37
N GLN A 248 7.02 -4.00 -28.59
CA GLN A 248 7.36 -3.01 -29.63
C GLN A 248 8.14 -3.69 -30.76
N ASP A 249 7.89 -3.25 -32.00
CA ASP A 249 8.56 -3.80 -33.19
C ASP A 249 10.01 -3.31 -33.27
N ALA A 250 10.91 -4.20 -33.71
CA ALA A 250 12.34 -3.90 -33.87
C ALA A 250 13.02 -3.37 -32.59
N THR A 251 12.56 -3.80 -31.41
CA THR A 251 13.18 -3.45 -30.13
C THR A 251 13.53 -4.68 -29.29
N LEU A 252 14.47 -4.47 -28.36
CA LEU A 252 14.73 -5.35 -27.22
C LEU A 252 14.09 -4.75 -25.98
N THR A 253 13.34 -5.54 -25.22
CA THR A 253 13.04 -5.22 -23.82
C THR A 253 14.27 -5.57 -23.00
N VAL A 254 14.84 -4.61 -22.28
CA VAL A 254 16.03 -4.83 -21.46
C VAL A 254 15.72 -4.51 -20.01
N ASN A 255 16.21 -5.35 -19.09
CA ASN A 255 16.13 -5.08 -17.66
C ASN A 255 17.45 -5.22 -16.94
N ALA A 256 17.65 -4.38 -15.93
CA ALA A 256 18.73 -4.57 -14.98
C ALA A 256 18.43 -5.73 -14.03
N CYS A 257 19.48 -6.41 -13.61
CA CYS A 257 19.38 -7.54 -12.72
C CYS A 257 20.13 -7.35 -11.39
N ASP A 258 20.04 -8.36 -10.52
CA ASP A 258 20.52 -8.29 -9.14
C ASP A 258 22.00 -7.88 -9.03
N ALA A 259 22.87 -8.30 -9.95
CA ALA A 259 24.30 -7.97 -9.90
C ALA A 259 24.53 -6.46 -10.00
N LEU A 260 23.84 -5.76 -10.92
CA LEU A 260 23.93 -4.29 -10.99
C LEU A 260 23.31 -3.63 -9.75
N GLN A 261 22.24 -4.20 -9.20
CA GLN A 261 21.68 -3.69 -7.95
C GLN A 261 22.70 -3.77 -6.80
N PHE A 262 23.44 -4.87 -6.69
CA PHE A 262 24.47 -5.02 -5.65
C PHE A 262 25.70 -4.15 -5.90
N LEU A 263 26.20 -4.11 -7.14
CA LEU A 263 27.36 -3.30 -7.52
C LEU A 263 27.10 -1.80 -7.34
N THR A 264 25.84 -1.35 -7.44
CA THR A 264 25.47 0.07 -7.31
C THR A 264 24.83 0.42 -5.98
N GLY A 265 24.92 -0.44 -4.96
CA GLY A 265 24.35 -0.17 -3.63
C GLY A 265 22.83 -0.03 -3.62
N GLY A 266 22.14 -0.48 -4.67
CA GLY A 266 20.69 -0.33 -4.86
C GLY A 266 20.28 0.89 -5.67
N TYR A 267 21.22 1.65 -6.25
CA TYR A 267 20.93 2.78 -7.13
C TYR A 267 20.22 2.33 -8.41
N VAL A 268 20.75 1.30 -9.07
CA VAL A 268 20.07 0.59 -10.16
C VAL A 268 19.10 -0.42 -9.57
N LYS A 269 17.86 -0.45 -10.05
CA LYS A 269 16.83 -1.35 -9.52
C LYS A 269 16.72 -2.62 -10.34
N SER A 270 16.79 -3.78 -9.68
CA SER A 270 16.38 -5.05 -10.28
C SER A 270 14.89 -5.26 -10.10
N THR A 271 14.14 -5.21 -11.20
CA THR A 271 12.68 -5.16 -11.14
C THR A 271 12.04 -6.53 -11.19
N ILE A 272 11.11 -6.75 -10.27
CA ILE A 272 10.32 -7.97 -10.22
C ILE A 272 9.42 -8.02 -11.44
N HIS A 273 9.46 -9.13 -12.17
CA HIS A 273 8.66 -9.33 -13.37
C HIS A 273 8.09 -10.75 -13.41
N ARG A 274 6.99 -10.92 -14.14
CA ARG A 274 6.26 -12.19 -14.26
C ARG A 274 5.69 -12.38 -15.65
N VAL A 275 5.24 -13.59 -15.95
CA VAL A 275 4.46 -13.88 -17.15
C VAL A 275 3.02 -14.16 -16.73
N THR A 276 2.14 -13.18 -16.88
CA THR A 276 0.72 -13.31 -16.53
C THR A 276 -0.03 -14.21 -17.52
N VAL A 277 -1.28 -14.54 -17.22
CA VAL A 277 -2.18 -15.14 -18.22
C VAL A 277 -2.34 -14.14 -19.38
N PRO A 278 -2.10 -14.55 -20.64
CA PRO A 278 -2.24 -13.65 -21.78
C PRO A 278 -3.67 -13.08 -21.94
N PRO A 279 -3.82 -11.96 -22.67
CA PRO A 279 -5.10 -11.46 -23.12
C PRO A 279 -5.91 -12.53 -23.86
N LYS A 280 -7.24 -12.46 -23.77
CA LYS A 280 -8.14 -13.52 -24.27
C LYS A 280 -7.92 -13.84 -25.75
N ASP A 281 -7.64 -12.81 -26.55
CA ASP A 281 -7.38 -12.92 -27.98
C ASP A 281 -6.03 -13.58 -28.31
N GLN A 282 -5.16 -13.83 -27.33
CA GLN A 282 -3.85 -14.49 -27.53
C GLN A 282 -3.68 -15.79 -26.71
N GLN A 283 -4.66 -16.20 -25.90
CA GLN A 283 -4.56 -17.41 -25.06
C GLN A 283 -4.50 -18.74 -25.85
N HIS A 284 -4.81 -18.72 -27.14
CA HIS A 284 -4.96 -19.92 -27.98
C HIS A 284 -3.66 -20.36 -28.68
N VAL A 285 -2.57 -19.61 -28.49
CA VAL A 285 -1.25 -19.84 -29.08
C VAL A 285 -0.17 -20.03 -28.03
N ASP A 286 0.90 -20.75 -28.40
CA ASP A 286 2.08 -20.89 -27.55
C ASP A 286 2.89 -19.58 -27.58
N ARG A 287 3.49 -19.23 -26.45
CA ARG A 287 4.36 -18.05 -26.35
C ARG A 287 5.82 -18.48 -26.37
N LEU A 288 6.51 -18.16 -27.46
CA LEU A 288 7.96 -18.30 -27.56
C LEU A 288 8.67 -17.08 -26.96
N GLY A 289 9.85 -17.31 -26.41
CA GLY A 289 10.75 -16.29 -25.90
C GLY A 289 12.19 -16.59 -26.32
N LEU A 290 12.89 -15.53 -26.68
CA LEU A 290 14.32 -15.51 -26.93
C LEU A 290 14.93 -14.52 -25.95
N LEU A 291 15.90 -14.95 -25.16
CA LEU A 291 16.54 -14.13 -24.13
C LEU A 291 18.04 -14.32 -24.13
N TYR A 292 18.79 -13.28 -23.78
CA TYR A 292 20.21 -13.35 -23.49
C TYR A 292 20.46 -12.78 -22.10
N PHE A 293 21.05 -13.57 -21.22
CA PHE A 293 21.35 -13.14 -19.85
C PHE A 293 22.81 -12.79 -19.77
N SER A 294 23.12 -11.51 -19.48
CA SER A 294 24.50 -11.07 -19.26
C SER A 294 24.87 -11.06 -17.79
N ARG A 295 26.09 -11.49 -17.46
CA ARG A 295 26.61 -11.55 -16.09
C ARG A 295 28.05 -11.03 -16.03
N PRO A 296 28.46 -10.43 -14.90
CA PRO A 296 29.88 -10.21 -14.64
C PRO A 296 30.65 -11.54 -14.66
N HIS A 297 31.97 -11.45 -14.79
CA HIS A 297 32.85 -12.62 -14.63
C HIS A 297 32.60 -13.31 -13.28
N ASN A 298 32.76 -14.64 -13.26
CA ASN A 298 32.35 -15.48 -12.13
C ASN A 298 33.03 -15.09 -10.81
N ASP A 299 34.27 -14.64 -10.87
CA ASP A 299 35.12 -14.26 -9.73
C ASP A 299 34.86 -12.85 -9.19
N ILE A 300 34.06 -12.03 -9.90
CA ILE A 300 33.73 -10.67 -9.46
C ILE A 300 32.90 -10.74 -8.18
N ARG A 301 33.42 -10.14 -7.10
CA ARG A 301 32.63 -9.87 -5.89
C ARG A 301 31.63 -8.77 -6.16
N LEU A 302 30.39 -8.99 -5.76
CA LEU A 302 29.28 -8.05 -5.97
C LEU A 302 29.27 -6.94 -4.91
N GLU A 303 30.43 -6.36 -4.62
CA GLU A 303 30.62 -5.27 -3.65
C GLU A 303 30.16 -3.94 -4.26
N THR A 304 29.62 -3.03 -3.43
CA THR A 304 29.22 -1.71 -3.93
C THR A 304 30.44 -0.94 -4.42
N ILE A 305 30.36 -0.44 -5.65
CA ILE A 305 31.40 0.37 -6.28
C ILE A 305 31.61 1.65 -5.45
N LYS A 306 32.77 1.76 -4.81
CA LYS A 306 33.11 2.92 -3.98
C LYS A 306 33.59 4.10 -4.79
N ASP A 307 34.16 3.87 -5.95
CA ASP A 307 34.84 4.90 -6.74
C ASP A 307 33.90 5.79 -7.57
N SER A 308 32.59 5.49 -7.60
CA SER A 308 31.62 6.31 -8.34
C SER A 308 31.28 7.59 -7.57
N PRO A 309 31.58 8.78 -8.12
CA PRO A 309 31.19 10.04 -7.49
C PRO A 309 29.67 10.22 -7.40
N VAL A 310 28.92 9.69 -8.35
CA VAL A 310 27.44 9.71 -8.34
C VAL A 310 26.90 8.90 -7.17
N LEU A 311 27.36 7.66 -7.00
CA LEU A 311 26.88 6.80 -5.90
C LEU A 311 27.21 7.39 -4.54
N GLN A 312 28.41 7.97 -4.38
CA GLN A 312 28.78 8.67 -3.14
C GLN A 312 27.88 9.88 -2.88
N ARG A 313 27.68 10.73 -3.89
CA ARG A 313 26.87 11.95 -3.79
C ARG A 313 25.40 11.66 -3.47
N GLU A 314 24.86 10.58 -4.02
CA GLU A 314 23.47 10.14 -3.82
C GLU A 314 23.31 9.23 -2.58
N GLY A 315 24.40 8.87 -1.88
CA GLY A 315 24.37 8.08 -0.64
C GLY A 315 24.29 6.56 -0.80
N TYR A 316 24.41 6.03 -2.01
CA TYR A 316 24.35 4.59 -2.30
C TYR A 316 25.71 3.91 -2.11
N THR A 317 26.17 3.88 -0.85
CA THR A 317 27.55 3.48 -0.52
C THR A 317 27.69 2.03 -0.07
N GLN A 318 26.60 1.33 0.24
CA GLN A 318 26.63 -0.07 0.71
C GLN A 318 25.42 -0.83 0.17
N ASN A 319 25.61 -2.09 -0.21
CA ASN A 319 24.53 -2.99 -0.57
C ASN A 319 24.05 -3.79 0.65
N VAL A 320 23.04 -4.64 0.44
CA VAL A 320 22.38 -5.39 1.52
C VAL A 320 23.32 -6.34 2.28
N PHE A 321 24.33 -6.92 1.61
CA PHE A 321 25.31 -7.79 2.27
C PHE A 321 26.26 -6.97 3.14
N GLU A 322 26.79 -5.87 2.58
CA GLU A 322 27.69 -4.96 3.30
C GLU A 322 27.00 -4.30 4.50
N ALA A 323 25.78 -3.78 4.33
CA ALA A 323 25.02 -3.12 5.38
C ALA A 323 24.62 -4.08 6.52
N SER A 324 24.52 -5.39 6.23
CA SER A 324 24.23 -6.42 7.23
C SER A 324 25.49 -7.03 7.86
N GLY A 325 26.69 -6.64 7.42
CA GLY A 325 27.96 -7.18 7.90
C GLY A 325 28.23 -8.63 7.45
N ASN A 326 27.51 -9.12 6.44
CA ASN A 326 27.70 -10.46 5.89
C ASN A 326 28.73 -10.45 4.73
N PRO A 327 29.40 -11.58 4.47
CA PRO A 327 30.27 -11.71 3.32
C PRO A 327 29.53 -11.41 2.01
N VAL A 328 30.12 -10.58 1.16
CA VAL A 328 29.58 -10.28 -0.17
C VAL A 328 29.94 -11.42 -1.12
N PRO A 329 28.97 -12.04 -1.81
CA PRO A 329 29.23 -13.16 -2.70
C PRO A 329 29.91 -12.71 -3.99
N THR A 330 30.62 -13.65 -4.60
CA THR A 330 30.99 -13.58 -6.02
C THR A 330 29.77 -13.79 -6.92
N MET A 331 29.88 -13.42 -8.20
CA MET A 331 28.83 -13.65 -9.18
C MET A 331 28.50 -15.14 -9.35
N GLU A 332 29.50 -16.02 -9.26
CA GLU A 332 29.28 -17.48 -9.30
C GLU A 332 28.47 -17.96 -8.09
N GLU A 333 28.89 -17.59 -6.87
CA GLU A 333 28.20 -17.96 -5.63
C GLU A 333 26.74 -17.48 -5.62
N TRP A 334 26.52 -16.20 -6.00
CA TRP A 334 25.17 -15.66 -6.10
C TRP A 334 24.32 -16.42 -7.13
N THR A 335 24.92 -16.68 -8.30
CA THR A 335 24.24 -17.38 -9.40
C THR A 335 23.72 -18.74 -8.94
N PHE A 336 24.61 -19.59 -8.42
CA PHE A 336 24.26 -20.95 -8.07
C PHE A 336 23.36 -21.01 -6.84
N ALA A 337 23.55 -20.12 -5.85
CA ALA A 337 22.66 -20.04 -4.69
C ALA A 337 21.23 -19.66 -5.09
N LYS A 338 21.06 -18.60 -5.88
CA LYS A 338 19.72 -18.16 -6.32
C LYS A 338 19.09 -19.13 -7.32
N GLN A 339 19.86 -19.74 -8.22
CA GLN A 339 19.32 -20.79 -9.12
C GLN A 339 18.86 -22.02 -8.35
N LYS A 340 19.66 -22.50 -7.38
CA LYS A 340 19.26 -23.61 -6.50
C LYS A 340 17.94 -23.30 -5.82
N TRP A 341 17.81 -22.09 -5.26
CA TRP A 341 16.57 -21.62 -4.67
C TRP A 341 15.40 -21.56 -5.68
N GLN A 342 15.58 -21.01 -6.88
CA GLN A 342 14.52 -20.89 -7.91
C GLN A 342 14.09 -22.21 -8.58
N ARG A 343 14.94 -23.24 -8.52
CA ARG A 343 14.81 -24.47 -9.33
C ARG A 343 14.51 -25.73 -8.50
N THR A 344 14.61 -25.65 -7.18
CA THR A 344 14.30 -26.77 -6.29
C THR A 344 12.85 -27.23 -6.49
N THR A 345 12.62 -28.54 -6.62
CA THR A 345 11.26 -29.10 -6.80
C THR A 345 10.40 -28.96 -5.52
N GLY A 346 9.11 -28.68 -5.67
CA GLY A 346 8.21 -28.39 -4.53
C GLY A 346 8.38 -27.00 -3.91
N TYR A 347 9.28 -26.17 -4.45
CA TYR A 347 9.55 -24.79 -4.06
C TYR A 347 8.31 -23.88 -4.06
N THR A 348 7.41 -24.07 -5.03
CA THR A 348 6.17 -23.31 -5.10
C THR A 348 5.22 -23.66 -3.94
N ASP A 349 5.44 -24.74 -3.20
CA ASP A 349 4.41 -25.26 -2.31
C ASP A 349 4.68 -24.90 -0.83
N ASP A 350 5.87 -24.37 -0.51
CA ASP A 350 6.26 -23.98 0.87
C ASP A 350 6.63 -22.49 0.97
N ILE A 351 5.82 -21.73 1.71
CA ILE A 351 6.03 -20.31 2.03
C ILE A 351 7.39 -20.09 2.71
N LYS A 352 7.85 -21.01 3.58
CA LYS A 352 9.13 -20.88 4.28
C LYS A 352 10.31 -20.87 3.31
N HIS A 353 10.21 -21.65 2.23
CA HIS A 353 11.23 -21.67 1.20
C HIS A 353 11.15 -20.42 0.30
N ARG A 354 9.95 -19.95 -0.03
CA ARG A 354 9.74 -18.71 -0.81
C ARG A 354 10.24 -17.44 -0.12
N THR A 355 10.37 -17.45 1.21
CA THR A 355 10.94 -16.34 1.99
C THR A 355 12.29 -16.69 2.63
N ALA A 356 12.96 -17.73 2.12
CA ALA A 356 14.21 -18.20 2.70
C ALA A 356 15.36 -17.21 2.49
N SER A 357 16.31 -17.26 3.42
CA SER A 357 17.63 -16.69 3.20
C SER A 357 18.32 -17.50 2.10
N ILE A 358 18.61 -16.85 0.96
CA ILE A 358 19.35 -17.47 -0.15
C ILE A 358 20.83 -17.57 0.23
N LEU A 359 21.36 -16.46 0.74
CA LEU A 359 22.68 -16.33 1.34
C LEU A 359 22.55 -15.48 2.61
N PRO A 360 23.48 -15.60 3.58
CA PRO A 360 23.50 -14.72 4.75
C PRO A 360 23.42 -13.24 4.34
N GLY A 361 22.49 -12.50 4.93
CA GLY A 361 22.25 -11.09 4.60
C GLY A 361 21.25 -10.84 3.47
N TYR A 362 20.81 -11.87 2.72
CA TYR A 362 19.80 -11.74 1.67
C TYR A 362 18.62 -12.70 1.88
N ASN A 363 17.45 -12.12 2.14
CA ASN A 363 16.19 -12.84 2.19
C ASN A 363 15.36 -12.47 0.97
N GLU A 364 14.97 -13.48 0.20
CA GLU A 364 14.05 -13.27 -0.92
C GLU A 364 12.61 -13.18 -0.40
N LYS A 365 11.71 -12.54 -1.15
CA LYS A 365 10.30 -12.42 -0.78
C LYS A 365 9.43 -13.23 -1.73
N SER A 366 8.33 -13.78 -1.21
CA SER A 366 7.32 -14.42 -2.05
C SER A 366 6.57 -13.36 -2.86
N TRP A 367 6.69 -13.43 -4.18
CA TRP A 367 5.99 -12.55 -5.12
C TRP A 367 4.77 -13.21 -5.79
N ALA A 368 4.38 -14.40 -5.30
CA ALA A 368 3.42 -15.29 -5.93
C ALA A 368 1.94 -15.06 -5.53
N VAL A 369 1.61 -14.02 -4.75
CA VAL A 369 0.24 -13.82 -4.25
C VAL A 369 -0.29 -12.44 -4.63
N SER A 370 -1.17 -12.40 -5.62
CA SER A 370 -2.07 -11.27 -5.87
C SER A 370 -3.52 -11.75 -5.95
N ARG A 371 -4.01 -12.33 -4.85
CA ARG A 371 -5.42 -12.32 -4.44
C ARG A 371 -5.51 -12.73 -2.96
N CYS A 372 -5.97 -11.82 -2.11
CA CYS A 372 -6.27 -12.01 -0.68
C CYS A 372 -5.16 -12.64 0.18
N GLN A 373 -4.32 -11.80 0.79
CA GLN A 373 -4.01 -11.86 2.24
C GLN A 373 -3.10 -10.69 2.61
N SER A 374 -3.68 -9.72 3.33
CA SER A 374 -2.94 -8.69 4.04
C SER A 374 -2.30 -9.31 5.28
N THR A 375 -1.01 -9.57 5.26
CA THR A 375 -0.22 -9.64 6.49
C THR A 375 0.99 -8.73 6.34
N ALA A 376 1.07 -7.80 7.28
CA ALA A 376 2.02 -6.71 7.32
C ALA A 376 3.45 -7.22 7.49
N ILE A 377 4.33 -6.82 6.57
CA ILE A 377 5.77 -6.72 6.85
C ILE A 377 6.16 -5.29 6.51
N LYS A 378 6.49 -4.52 7.54
CA LYS A 378 6.96 -3.12 7.45
C LYS A 378 8.23 -3.05 6.58
N PRO A 379 8.34 -2.11 5.63
CA PRO A 379 9.63 -1.74 5.07
C PRO A 379 10.39 -0.81 6.03
N SER A 380 11.70 -0.99 6.10
CA SER A 380 12.64 -0.10 6.79
C SER A 380 12.75 1.26 6.08
N PRO A 381 13.06 2.35 6.80
CA PRO A 381 13.01 3.70 6.27
C PRO A 381 14.34 4.06 5.63
N LEU A 382 14.35 4.35 4.33
CA LEU A 382 15.26 5.25 3.61
C LEU A 382 14.67 5.47 2.21
N ASP A 383 14.99 6.61 1.61
CA ASP A 383 14.59 7.11 0.29
C ASP A 383 13.26 7.88 0.23
N SER A 384 13.36 9.17 0.58
CA SER A 384 12.44 10.23 0.21
C SER A 384 12.99 11.00 -0.99
N GLY A 385 12.40 10.81 -2.16
CA GLY A 385 12.65 11.60 -3.36
C GLY A 385 11.91 10.99 -4.55
N ASP A 386 10.75 11.57 -4.91
CA ASP A 386 10.19 11.65 -6.27
C ASP A 386 8.68 11.95 -6.19
N LEU A 387 8.38 13.25 -6.02
CA LEU A 387 7.07 13.80 -5.66
C LEU A 387 6.13 14.13 -6.83
N VAL A 388 6.56 14.00 -8.10
CA VAL A 388 5.75 14.52 -9.23
C VAL A 388 4.89 13.44 -9.91
N GLY A 389 5.36 12.18 -9.96
CA GLY A 389 4.60 11.05 -10.54
C GLY A 389 3.61 10.39 -9.58
N GLN A 390 3.82 10.53 -8.27
CA GLN A 390 2.88 10.05 -7.23
C GLN A 390 1.59 10.87 -7.18
N GLN A 391 1.63 12.12 -7.64
CA GLN A 391 0.54 13.10 -7.51
C GLN A 391 -0.71 12.68 -8.32
N TRP A 392 -0.56 12.12 -9.52
CA TRP A 392 -1.73 11.82 -10.38
C TRP A 392 -2.47 10.51 -10.02
N ILE A 393 -1.77 9.48 -9.51
CA ILE A 393 -2.39 8.21 -9.08
C ILE A 393 -2.91 8.30 -7.64
N SER A 394 -2.25 9.08 -6.77
CA SER A 394 -2.76 9.37 -5.42
C SER A 394 -4.07 10.15 -5.49
N LEU A 395 -4.20 11.11 -6.41
CA LEU A 395 -5.39 11.95 -6.54
C LEU A 395 -6.64 11.16 -6.95
N GLY A 396 -6.54 10.17 -7.83
CA GLY A 396 -7.68 9.32 -8.21
C GLY A 396 -8.20 8.47 -7.05
N PHE A 397 -7.29 7.89 -6.25
CA PHE A 397 -7.66 7.13 -5.05
C PHE A 397 -8.16 8.04 -3.91
N LEU A 398 -7.58 9.22 -3.75
CA LEU A 398 -8.06 10.22 -2.79
C LEU A 398 -9.46 10.69 -3.17
N LEU A 399 -9.74 10.96 -4.45
CA LEU A 399 -11.09 11.30 -4.91
C LEU A 399 -12.10 10.18 -4.59
N GLN A 400 -11.75 8.92 -4.84
CA GLN A 400 -12.60 7.77 -4.48
C GLN A 400 -12.84 7.69 -2.97
N LEU A 401 -11.80 7.85 -2.14
CA LEU A 401 -11.92 7.87 -0.68
C LEU A 401 -12.73 9.06 -0.16
N SER A 402 -12.58 10.24 -0.77
CA SER A 402 -13.36 11.43 -0.44
C SER A 402 -14.84 11.23 -0.77
N VAL A 403 -15.16 10.60 -1.89
CA VAL A 403 -16.55 10.24 -2.23
C VAL A 403 -17.12 9.25 -1.21
N VAL A 404 -16.36 8.22 -0.83
CA VAL A 404 -16.77 7.27 0.21
C VAL A 404 -16.96 7.97 1.56
N ALA A 405 -16.04 8.87 1.94
CA ALA A 405 -16.14 9.65 3.17
C ALA A 405 -17.42 10.52 3.19
N ILE A 406 -17.75 11.20 2.08
CA ILE A 406 -18.98 12.01 1.96
C ILE A 406 -20.24 11.15 2.08
N LEU A 407 -20.26 9.96 1.45
CA LEU A 407 -21.40 9.05 1.55
C LEU A 407 -21.61 8.58 3.00
N VAL A 408 -20.53 8.19 3.68
CA VAL A 408 -20.57 7.79 5.09
C VAL A 408 -20.96 8.97 5.98
N GLU A 409 -20.39 10.15 5.76
CA GLU A 409 -20.73 11.37 6.48
C GLU A 409 -22.21 11.72 6.32
N GLY A 410 -22.75 11.62 5.11
CA GLY A 410 -24.16 11.89 4.82
C GLY A 410 -25.11 10.94 5.56
N VAL A 411 -24.78 9.64 5.63
CA VAL A 411 -25.56 8.67 6.41
C VAL A 411 -25.51 9.00 7.90
N CYS A 412 -24.32 9.25 8.45
CA CYS A 412 -24.14 9.61 9.86
C CYS A 412 -24.82 10.94 10.21
N TYR A 413 -24.76 11.93 9.32
CA TYR A 413 -25.42 13.22 9.47
C TYR A 413 -26.95 13.09 9.43
N GLY A 414 -27.49 12.21 8.58
CA GLY A 414 -28.93 11.89 8.58
C GLY A 414 -29.40 11.32 9.92
N ILE A 415 -28.63 10.37 10.49
CA ILE A 415 -28.89 9.84 11.84
C ILE A 415 -28.82 10.97 12.87
N TYR A 416 -27.78 11.80 12.79
CA TYR A 416 -27.58 12.93 13.69
C TYR A 416 -28.74 13.92 13.66
N LEU A 417 -29.28 14.29 12.48
CA LEU A 417 -30.41 15.20 12.34
C LEU A 417 -31.69 14.66 12.98
N VAL A 418 -31.97 13.36 12.84
CA VAL A 418 -33.13 12.73 13.50
C VAL A 418 -32.99 12.82 15.02
N ILE A 419 -31.81 12.45 15.54
CA ILE A 419 -31.53 12.50 16.98
C ILE A 419 -31.54 13.95 17.49
N PHE A 420 -31.01 14.89 16.71
CA PHE A 420 -31.07 16.32 16.99
C PHE A 420 -32.53 16.82 17.06
N GLY A 421 -33.38 16.46 16.11
CA GLY A 421 -34.79 16.83 16.12
C GLY A 421 -35.52 16.32 17.37
N ILE A 422 -35.27 15.07 17.76
CA ILE A 422 -35.82 14.49 19.00
C ILE A 422 -35.27 15.22 20.24
N SER A 423 -33.96 15.49 20.28
CA SER A 423 -33.30 16.24 21.37
C SER A 423 -33.85 17.66 21.51
N LEU A 424 -34.01 18.38 20.40
CA LEU A 424 -34.57 19.72 20.35
C LEU A 424 -36.05 19.70 20.78
N CYS A 425 -36.84 18.74 20.30
CA CYS A 425 -38.22 18.57 20.75
C CYS A 425 -38.31 18.29 22.25
N THR A 426 -37.38 17.50 22.78
CA THR A 426 -37.27 17.20 24.20
C THR A 426 -36.96 18.46 25.01
N LEU A 427 -36.07 19.33 24.51
CA LEU A 427 -35.72 20.60 25.14
C LEU A 427 -36.83 21.68 25.02
N LEU A 428 -37.57 21.73 23.91
CA LEU A 428 -38.57 22.77 23.65
C LEU A 428 -39.98 22.41 24.16
N TRP A 429 -40.41 21.16 23.95
CA TRP A 429 -41.78 20.68 24.24
C TRP A 429 -41.86 19.68 25.39
N GLY A 430 -40.73 19.19 25.92
CA GLY A 430 -40.74 18.45 27.18
C GLY A 430 -41.36 19.29 28.31
N LYS A 431 -41.93 18.63 29.34
CA LYS A 431 -42.52 19.31 30.53
C LYS A 431 -41.55 20.25 31.29
N TYR A 432 -40.29 20.35 30.86
CA TYR A 432 -39.28 21.35 31.27
C TYR A 432 -39.74 22.81 31.12
N GLY A 433 -40.77 23.09 30.30
CA GLY A 433 -41.31 24.44 30.15
C GLY A 433 -42.19 24.96 31.31
N LYS A 434 -42.67 24.11 32.23
CA LYS A 434 -43.70 24.52 33.22
C LYS A 434 -43.37 24.38 34.71
N THR A 435 -42.29 23.73 35.14
CA THR A 435 -42.00 23.60 36.58
C THR A 435 -40.53 23.82 36.95
N THR A 436 -40.29 24.78 37.86
CA THR A 436 -39.04 25.13 38.57
C THR A 436 -38.02 26.03 37.83
N LYS A 437 -38.45 27.26 37.51
CA LYS A 437 -37.63 28.40 37.04
C LYS A 437 -36.87 29.09 38.18
N ALA A 438 -35.73 28.59 38.66
CA ALA A 438 -34.80 29.46 39.41
C ALA A 438 -33.32 29.04 39.40
N SER A 439 -33.00 27.74 39.49
CA SER A 439 -31.59 27.28 39.58
C SER A 439 -31.03 26.68 38.26
N SER A 440 -31.90 26.26 37.32
CA SER A 440 -31.55 25.50 36.11
C SER A 440 -31.54 26.29 34.79
N LYS A 441 -31.68 27.62 34.83
CA LYS A 441 -31.80 28.38 33.56
C LYS A 441 -30.49 28.34 32.76
N VAL A 442 -29.34 28.49 33.42
CA VAL A 442 -28.03 28.60 32.75
C VAL A 442 -27.66 27.31 32.01
N ASN A 443 -27.91 26.16 32.62
CA ASN A 443 -27.59 24.86 32.05
C ASN A 443 -28.56 24.47 30.91
N TYR A 444 -29.86 24.78 31.04
CA TYR A 444 -30.82 24.67 29.93
C TYR A 444 -30.42 25.50 28.72
N TYR A 445 -30.09 26.79 28.92
CA TYR A 445 -29.65 27.65 27.83
C TYR A 445 -28.33 27.19 27.24
N LEU A 446 -27.38 26.71 28.05
CA LEU A 446 -26.13 26.13 27.58
C LEU A 446 -26.36 24.87 26.73
N ALA A 447 -27.19 23.95 27.19
CA ALA A 447 -27.54 22.74 26.46
C ALA A 447 -28.29 23.07 25.16
N LEU A 448 -29.22 24.03 25.19
CA LEU A 448 -29.94 24.51 24.01
C LEU A 448 -28.98 25.19 23.01
N THR A 449 -28.08 26.07 23.48
CA THR A 449 -27.09 26.74 22.63
C THR A 449 -26.16 25.72 21.98
N ILE A 450 -25.62 24.75 22.73
CA ILE A 450 -24.75 23.72 22.16
C ILE A 450 -25.52 22.83 21.17
N CYS A 451 -26.76 22.46 21.52
CA CYS A 451 -27.64 21.68 20.64
C CYS A 451 -27.93 22.43 19.33
N LEU A 452 -28.00 23.76 19.33
CA LEU A 452 -28.21 24.57 18.11
C LEU A 452 -26.92 24.87 17.35
N VAL A 453 -25.78 24.99 18.04
CA VAL A 453 -24.49 25.35 17.41
C VAL A 453 -23.80 24.15 16.76
N MET A 454 -23.88 22.95 17.37
CA MET A 454 -23.25 21.74 16.82
C MET A 454 -23.79 21.37 15.43
N PRO A 455 -25.10 21.41 15.14
CA PRO A 455 -25.62 21.13 13.80
C PRO A 455 -25.17 22.15 12.76
N VAL A 456 -25.05 23.42 13.11
CA VAL A 456 -24.57 24.45 12.18
C VAL A 456 -23.13 24.12 11.73
N SER A 457 -22.26 23.76 12.68
CA SER A 457 -20.90 23.34 12.37
C SER A 457 -20.85 22.03 11.55
N ALA A 458 -21.67 21.04 11.90
CA ALA A 458 -21.74 19.77 11.16
C ALA A 458 -22.26 19.97 9.72
N THR A 459 -23.26 20.83 9.55
CA THR A 459 -23.83 21.18 8.24
C THR A 459 -22.80 21.93 7.40
N LEU A 460 -22.08 22.90 7.98
CA LEU A 460 -21.03 23.64 7.29
C LEU A 460 -19.93 22.70 6.78
N SER A 461 -19.46 21.77 7.62
CA SER A 461 -18.46 20.76 7.22
C SER A 461 -18.95 19.89 6.05
N LEU A 462 -20.16 19.35 6.12
CA LEU A 462 -20.74 18.52 5.05
C LEU A 462 -20.89 19.32 3.75
N CYS A 463 -21.39 20.56 3.82
CA CYS A 463 -21.49 21.44 2.67
C CYS A 463 -20.12 21.69 2.01
N LEU A 464 -19.08 21.97 2.80
CA LEU A 464 -17.71 22.16 2.29
C LEU A 464 -17.15 20.88 1.67
N ASN A 465 -17.45 19.70 2.21
CA ASN A 465 -17.05 18.42 1.62
C ASN A 465 -17.76 18.15 0.28
N VAL A 466 -19.06 18.44 0.17
CA VAL A 466 -19.84 18.29 -1.07
C VAL A 466 -19.39 19.29 -2.14
N ILE A 467 -19.25 20.58 -1.79
CA ILE A 467 -18.73 21.61 -2.71
C ILE A 467 -17.35 21.19 -3.23
N GLY A 468 -16.49 20.72 -2.34
CA GLY A 468 -15.18 20.21 -2.70
C GLY A 468 -15.19 19.05 -3.68
N ALA A 469 -16.07 18.07 -3.47
CA ALA A 469 -16.23 16.96 -4.40
C ALA A 469 -16.77 17.40 -5.77
N ILE A 470 -17.66 18.40 -5.81
CA ILE A 470 -18.18 18.95 -7.07
C ILE A 470 -17.07 19.69 -7.82
N GLU A 471 -16.28 20.51 -7.13
CA GLU A 471 -15.13 21.21 -7.71
C GLU A 471 -14.07 20.25 -8.25
N ALA A 472 -13.82 19.14 -7.54
CA ALA A 472 -12.89 18.10 -7.98
C ALA A 472 -13.35 17.29 -9.20
N VAL A 473 -14.66 17.28 -9.53
CA VAL A 473 -15.26 16.56 -10.67
C VAL A 473 -15.56 17.50 -11.86
N GLY A 474 -15.54 18.82 -11.65
CA GLY A 474 -15.84 19.83 -12.66
C GLY A 474 -14.76 19.99 -13.75
N PRO A 475 -14.99 20.90 -14.73
CA PRO A 475 -14.06 21.14 -15.84
C PRO A 475 -12.74 21.83 -15.44
N ALA A 476 -12.59 22.21 -14.17
CA ALA A 476 -11.32 22.65 -13.60
C ALA A 476 -10.52 21.40 -13.16
N ASP A 477 -9.25 21.36 -13.54
CA ASP A 477 -8.30 20.27 -13.29
C ASP A 477 -8.45 19.72 -11.85
N ALA A 478 -8.86 18.45 -11.70
CA ALA A 478 -9.08 17.76 -10.41
C ALA A 478 -7.86 17.86 -9.46
N ASN A 479 -6.71 18.15 -10.04
CA ASN A 479 -5.46 18.50 -9.41
C ASN A 479 -5.48 19.71 -8.47
N GLN A 480 -6.40 20.66 -8.61
CA GLN A 480 -6.30 21.91 -7.85
C GLN A 480 -6.87 21.80 -6.43
N TYR A 481 -7.83 20.90 -6.19
CA TYR A 481 -8.54 20.81 -4.91
C TYR A 481 -7.78 20.04 -3.83
N PHE A 482 -7.10 18.94 -4.18
CA PHE A 482 -6.39 18.06 -3.24
C PHE A 482 -4.91 18.41 -3.05
N LYS A 483 -4.41 19.53 -3.59
CA LYS A 483 -2.97 19.85 -3.54
C LYS A 483 -2.51 20.52 -2.25
N ASP A 484 -3.43 21.13 -1.48
CA ASP A 484 -3.02 21.93 -0.33
C ASP A 484 -3.95 21.74 0.88
N VAL A 485 -3.46 21.01 1.89
CA VAL A 485 -4.12 20.83 3.19
C VAL A 485 -4.21 22.17 3.96
N GLY A 486 -3.39 23.15 3.62
CA GLY A 486 -3.44 24.52 4.14
C GLY A 486 -4.49 25.42 3.46
N SER A 487 -5.23 24.92 2.47
CA SER A 487 -6.27 25.71 1.80
C SER A 487 -7.36 26.18 2.79
N ALA A 488 -7.94 27.36 2.52
CA ALA A 488 -8.98 27.94 3.38
C ALA A 488 -10.17 27.00 3.60
N THR A 489 -10.52 26.21 2.58
CA THR A 489 -11.60 25.21 2.62
C THR A 489 -11.26 24.05 3.57
N GLU A 490 -10.07 23.44 3.43
CA GLU A 490 -9.63 22.35 4.32
C GLU A 490 -9.43 22.83 5.76
N LEU A 491 -8.80 23.99 5.95
CA LEU A 491 -8.61 24.58 7.28
C LEU A 491 -9.96 24.83 7.97
N THR A 492 -10.97 25.29 7.24
CA THR A 492 -12.33 25.49 7.78
C THR A 492 -12.97 24.18 8.23
N LYS A 493 -12.72 23.07 7.53
CA LYS A 493 -13.19 21.73 7.95
C LYS A 493 -12.54 21.30 9.26
N PHE A 494 -11.22 21.45 9.40
CA PHE A 494 -10.52 21.15 10.65
C PHE A 494 -10.99 22.05 11.81
N VAL A 495 -11.27 23.32 11.54
CA VAL A 495 -11.87 24.22 12.53
C VAL A 495 -13.23 23.69 13.00
N CYS A 496 -14.09 23.22 12.09
CA CYS A 496 -15.38 22.64 12.46
C CYS A 496 -15.23 21.40 13.34
N VAL A 497 -14.36 20.45 12.96
CA VAL A 497 -14.09 19.22 13.71
C VAL A 497 -13.53 19.54 15.10
N ASN A 498 -12.50 20.38 15.17
CA ASN A 498 -11.85 20.73 16.43
C ASN A 498 -12.80 21.48 17.36
N PHE A 499 -13.61 22.38 16.82
CA PHE A 499 -14.60 23.11 17.59
C PHE A 499 -15.60 22.15 18.25
N GLN A 500 -16.11 21.16 17.52
CA GLN A 500 -17.04 20.17 18.08
C GLN A 500 -16.39 19.33 19.19
N ILE A 501 -15.16 18.86 18.98
CA ILE A 501 -14.40 18.10 19.98
C ILE A 501 -14.14 18.94 21.23
N LEU A 502 -13.70 20.19 21.07
CA LEU A 502 -13.44 21.09 22.20
C LEU A 502 -14.69 21.36 23.03
N VAL A 503 -15.84 21.57 22.39
CA VAL A 503 -17.13 21.76 23.08
C VAL A 503 -17.55 20.46 23.79
N ALA A 504 -17.37 19.31 23.16
CA ALA A 504 -17.71 18.02 23.75
C ALA A 504 -16.84 17.70 24.98
N ASP A 505 -15.53 17.86 24.86
CA ASP A 505 -14.57 17.64 25.95
C ASP A 505 -14.77 18.64 27.09
N LEU A 506 -15.14 19.90 26.78
CA LEU A 506 -15.49 20.91 27.77
C LEU A 506 -16.76 20.51 28.52
N MET A 507 -17.78 20.01 27.81
CA MET A 507 -19.01 19.52 28.42
C MET A 507 -18.77 18.31 29.31
N LEU A 508 -17.93 17.37 28.90
CA LEU A 508 -17.58 16.23 29.73
C LEU A 508 -16.83 16.66 31.01
N THR A 509 -15.90 17.61 30.87
CA THR A 509 -15.17 18.22 31.99
C THR A 509 -16.10 18.96 32.94
N TYR A 510 -17.02 19.77 32.40
CA TYR A 510 -18.04 20.49 33.16
C TYR A 510 -18.92 19.51 33.97
N ARG A 511 -19.38 18.42 33.33
CA ARG A 511 -20.18 17.39 34.00
C ARG A 511 -19.41 16.74 35.14
N CYS A 512 -18.13 16.42 34.95
CA CYS A 512 -17.31 15.89 36.04
C CYS A 512 -17.23 16.86 37.22
N TRP A 513 -17.01 18.15 36.96
CA TRP A 513 -16.98 19.17 38.01
C TRP A 513 -18.30 19.25 38.80
N VAL A 514 -19.44 19.26 38.11
CA VAL A 514 -20.76 19.32 38.76
C VAL A 514 -21.04 18.04 39.57
N ILE A 515 -20.75 16.85 39.01
CA ILE A 515 -20.95 15.54 39.68
C ILE A 515 -20.15 15.46 40.98
N HIS A 516 -18.96 16.06 41.00
CA HIS A 516 -18.09 16.14 42.16
C HIS A 516 -18.39 17.34 43.07
N LYS A 517 -19.64 17.84 43.08
CA LYS A 517 -20.10 18.95 43.93
C LYS A 517 -19.26 20.23 43.75
N LYS A 518 -18.89 20.55 42.51
CA LYS A 518 -18.06 21.72 42.16
C LYS A 518 -16.66 21.67 42.78
N SER A 519 -16.13 20.47 43.05
CA SER A 519 -14.79 20.28 43.57
C SER A 519 -13.73 20.52 42.50
N TRP A 520 -12.99 21.62 42.65
CA TRP A 520 -11.87 21.96 41.74
C TRP A 520 -10.76 20.92 41.75
N ARG A 521 -10.55 20.20 42.85
CA ARG A 521 -9.51 19.15 42.94
C ARG A 521 -9.79 17.99 41.99
N MET A 522 -11.06 17.62 41.80
CA MET A 522 -11.46 16.52 40.92
C MET A 522 -11.55 16.97 39.45
N ALA A 523 -11.82 18.25 39.21
CA ALA A 523 -11.85 18.82 37.87
C ALA A 523 -10.48 19.26 37.35
N ALA A 524 -9.47 19.41 38.23
CA ALA A 524 -8.15 19.91 37.85
C ALA A 524 -7.49 19.10 36.72
N VAL A 525 -7.50 17.77 36.80
CA VAL A 525 -6.89 16.91 35.77
C VAL A 525 -7.65 17.01 34.43
N PRO A 526 -8.98 16.84 34.37
CA PRO A 526 -9.75 17.09 33.14
C PRO A 526 -9.56 18.49 32.55
N ILE A 527 -9.52 19.54 33.39
CA ILE A 527 -9.30 20.92 32.94
C ILE A 527 -7.91 21.08 32.33
N LEU A 528 -6.86 20.54 32.96
CA LEU A 528 -5.49 20.59 32.43
C LEU A 528 -5.38 19.85 31.10
N LEU A 529 -6.01 18.68 30.99
CA LEU A 529 -6.07 17.95 29.73
C LEU A 529 -6.84 18.74 28.67
N TRP A 530 -7.96 19.38 29.02
CA TRP A 530 -8.74 20.19 28.09
C TRP A 530 -7.95 21.40 27.57
N ILE A 531 -7.22 22.09 28.46
CA ILE A 531 -6.28 23.15 28.06
C ILE A 531 -5.21 22.58 27.12
N GLY A 532 -4.71 21.37 27.40
CA GLY A 532 -3.81 20.63 26.51
C GLY A 532 -4.40 20.38 25.12
N VAL A 533 -5.66 19.92 25.03
CA VAL A 533 -6.39 19.72 23.77
C VAL A 533 -6.56 21.05 23.03
N PHE A 534 -6.90 22.13 23.73
CA PHE A 534 -7.04 23.47 23.15
C PHE A 534 -5.74 24.01 22.56
N ILE A 535 -4.63 23.89 23.31
CA ILE A 535 -3.30 24.27 22.83
C ILE A 535 -2.90 23.41 21.63
N ALA A 536 -3.08 22.09 21.72
CA ALA A 536 -2.77 21.15 20.65
C ALA A 536 -3.57 21.46 19.37
N SER A 537 -4.86 21.73 19.50
CA SER A 537 -5.75 22.14 18.41
C SER A 537 -5.28 23.43 17.75
N THR A 538 -4.90 24.43 18.55
CA THR A 538 -4.42 25.72 18.03
C THR A 538 -3.10 25.55 17.28
N LEU A 539 -2.14 24.83 17.87
CA LEU A 539 -0.86 24.52 17.22
C LEU A 539 -1.05 23.69 15.96
N MET A 540 -1.98 22.73 15.98
CA MET A 540 -2.34 21.94 14.81
C MET A 540 -2.84 22.83 13.67
N LEU A 541 -3.81 23.72 13.92
CA LEU A 541 -4.36 24.62 12.90
C LEU A 541 -3.31 25.60 12.35
N VAL A 542 -2.47 26.17 13.22
CA VAL A 542 -1.38 27.08 12.81
C VAL A 542 -0.36 26.34 11.94
N THR A 543 0.05 25.13 12.35
CA THR A 543 1.03 24.34 11.58
C THR A 543 0.43 23.88 10.25
N LEU A 544 -0.86 23.53 10.23
CA LEU A 544 -1.57 23.11 9.03
C LEU A 544 -1.70 24.25 8.02
N GLY A 545 -2.07 25.46 8.47
CA GLY A 545 -2.14 26.65 7.62
C GLY A 545 -0.79 27.13 7.08
N GLN A 546 0.32 26.62 7.63
CA GLN A 546 1.69 26.87 7.15
C GLN A 546 2.24 25.73 6.30
N THR A 547 1.48 24.64 6.11
CA THR A 547 1.92 23.43 5.41
C THR A 547 1.27 23.34 4.03
N HIS A 548 2.08 23.27 2.98
CA HIS A 548 1.63 23.12 1.58
C HIS A 548 1.88 21.70 1.04
N GLU A 549 1.50 20.69 1.83
CA GLU A 549 1.63 19.28 1.47
C GLU A 549 0.29 18.75 0.93
N GLU A 550 0.33 17.71 0.09
CA GLU A 550 -0.86 17.19 -0.61
C GLU A 550 -1.92 16.56 0.30
N TRP A 551 -1.55 15.93 1.42
CA TRP A 551 -2.53 15.25 2.28
C TRP A 551 -2.06 15.13 3.74
N LEU A 552 -3.03 15.08 4.66
CA LEU A 552 -2.84 15.27 6.12
C LEU A 552 -1.79 14.33 6.75
N VAL A 553 -1.70 13.10 6.25
CA VAL A 553 -0.84 12.06 6.81
C VAL A 553 0.57 12.06 6.17
N ALA A 554 0.76 12.72 5.01
CA ALA A 554 2.10 12.99 4.46
C ALA A 554 2.79 14.16 5.18
N ALA A 555 2.02 15.09 5.74
CA ALA A 555 2.53 16.27 6.43
C ALA A 555 3.27 15.91 7.73
N LYS A 556 4.59 15.71 7.64
CA LYS A 556 5.45 15.36 8.80
C LYS A 556 5.44 16.46 9.87
N SER A 557 5.30 17.73 9.46
CA SER A 557 5.25 18.91 10.34
C SER A 557 4.08 18.85 11.34
N VAL A 558 2.93 18.34 10.92
CA VAL A 558 1.71 18.27 11.76
C VAL A 558 1.59 16.96 12.52
N ARG A 559 2.43 15.95 12.25
CA ARG A 559 2.31 14.63 12.85
C ARG A 559 2.33 14.64 14.37
N LEU A 560 3.23 15.43 14.95
CA LEU A 560 3.36 15.54 16.40
C LEU A 560 2.13 16.22 17.02
N THR A 561 1.68 17.33 16.44
CA THR A 561 0.57 18.13 16.97
C THR A 561 -0.77 17.39 16.84
N VAL A 562 -1.02 16.73 15.71
CA VAL A 562 -2.22 15.91 15.48
C VAL A 562 -2.24 14.70 16.42
N THR A 563 -1.11 13.99 16.56
CA THR A 563 -1.04 12.82 17.47
C THR A 563 -1.26 13.25 18.91
N PHE A 564 -0.63 14.36 19.33
CA PHE A 564 -0.80 14.90 20.68
C PHE A 564 -2.25 15.35 20.96
N PHE A 565 -2.91 15.99 19.98
CA PHE A 565 -4.33 16.34 20.07
C PHE A 565 -5.21 15.12 20.35
N TRP A 566 -5.09 14.07 19.52
CA TRP A 566 -5.92 12.86 19.66
C TRP A 566 -5.65 12.10 20.95
N VAL A 567 -4.38 11.88 21.30
CA VAL A 567 -4.01 11.16 22.53
C VAL A 567 -4.50 11.92 23.76
N THR A 568 -4.38 13.25 23.78
CA THR A 568 -4.82 14.07 24.92
C THR A 568 -6.34 14.06 25.05
N SER A 569 -7.10 14.17 23.94
CA SER A 569 -8.57 14.12 23.97
C SER A 569 -9.09 12.74 24.39
N ILE A 570 -8.53 11.64 23.85
CA ILE A 570 -8.88 10.27 24.28
C ILE A 570 -8.59 10.07 25.77
N THR A 571 -7.44 10.57 26.24
CA THR A 571 -7.05 10.49 27.66
C THR A 571 -8.02 11.27 28.55
N LEU A 572 -8.42 12.49 28.12
CA LEU A 572 -9.44 13.28 28.79
C LEU A 572 -10.75 12.52 28.89
N ASN A 573 -11.23 11.96 27.77
CA ASN A 573 -12.49 11.24 27.71
C ASN A 573 -12.49 10.02 28.63
N PHE A 574 -11.40 9.25 28.62
CA PHE A 574 -11.26 8.08 29.46
C PHE A 574 -11.22 8.44 30.95
N ILE A 575 -10.33 9.34 31.37
CA ILE A 575 -10.19 9.75 32.77
C ILE A 575 -11.47 10.40 33.29
N THR A 576 -12.06 11.31 32.52
CA THR A 576 -13.24 12.06 32.95
C THR A 576 -14.45 11.14 33.08
N THR A 577 -14.63 10.20 32.15
CA THR A 577 -15.68 9.17 32.24
C THR A 577 -15.48 8.28 33.46
N LEU A 578 -14.24 7.84 33.74
CA LEU A 578 -13.93 7.06 34.94
C LEU A 578 -14.23 7.82 36.24
N LEU A 579 -13.87 9.11 36.32
CA LEU A 579 -14.14 9.94 37.49
C LEU A 579 -15.65 10.13 37.73
N ILE A 580 -16.42 10.27 36.65
CA ILE A 580 -17.88 10.34 36.68
C ILE A 580 -18.44 9.02 37.21
N VAL A 581 -18.08 7.89 36.59
CA VAL A 581 -18.58 6.55 36.96
C VAL A 581 -18.18 6.20 38.39
N TRP A 582 -16.93 6.43 38.78
CA TRP A 582 -16.44 6.16 40.13
C TRP A 582 -17.24 6.91 41.19
N ARG A 583 -17.55 8.19 40.94
CA ARG A 583 -18.31 9.01 41.89
C ARG A 583 -19.75 8.57 42.02
N LEU A 584 -20.36 8.18 40.91
CA LEU A 584 -21.72 7.65 40.87
C LEU A 584 -21.78 6.29 41.58
N TYR A 585 -20.85 5.38 41.29
CA TYR A 585 -20.72 4.07 41.94
C TYR A 585 -20.48 4.19 43.45
N ARG A 586 -19.56 5.04 43.89
CA ARG A 586 -19.31 5.27 45.32
C ARG A 586 -20.51 5.92 46.01
N GLY A 587 -21.26 6.75 45.31
CA GLY A 587 -22.53 7.30 45.79
C GLY A 587 -23.55 6.21 46.10
N VAL A 588 -23.66 5.20 45.23
CA VAL A 588 -24.52 4.02 45.44
C VAL A 588 -24.01 3.16 46.60
N LYS A 589 -22.71 2.86 46.62
CA LYS A 589 -22.10 1.97 47.63
C LYS A 589 -22.16 2.53 49.05
N ASN A 590 -22.09 3.85 49.21
CA ASN A 590 -22.17 4.51 50.52
C ASN A 590 -23.61 4.69 51.03
N CYS A 591 -24.63 4.34 50.25
CA CYS A 591 -26.02 4.25 50.71
C CYS A 591 -26.30 2.80 51.17
N GLU A 592 -25.94 2.47 52.40
CA GLU A 592 -26.17 1.13 52.99
C GLU A 592 -27.66 0.72 53.03
N THR A 593 -28.60 1.68 52.93
CA THR A 593 -30.04 1.40 52.90
C THR A 593 -30.56 0.92 51.53
N CYS A 594 -29.83 1.12 50.44
CA CYS A 594 -30.26 0.70 49.09
C CYS A 594 -29.82 -0.72 48.74
N ALA A 595 -28.81 -1.27 49.43
CA ALA A 595 -28.28 -2.61 49.17
C ALA A 595 -29.15 -3.74 49.74
N LEU A 596 -30.07 -3.45 50.66
CA LEU A 596 -30.92 -4.45 51.33
C LEU A 596 -32.25 -4.75 50.64
N VAL A 597 -32.60 -4.03 49.56
CA VAL A 597 -33.85 -4.27 48.80
C VAL A 597 -33.62 -5.11 47.52
N ASP A 598 -32.37 -5.37 47.15
CA ASP A 598 -32.02 -5.74 45.78
C ASP A 598 -31.85 -7.25 45.51
N PHE A 599 -32.72 -8.09 46.09
CA PHE A 599 -32.79 -9.51 45.71
C PHE A 599 -34.16 -9.99 45.18
N GLN A 600 -35.20 -9.13 45.11
CA GLN A 600 -36.54 -9.59 44.69
C GLN A 600 -37.36 -8.68 43.74
N GLY A 601 -36.80 -7.60 43.16
CA GLY A 601 -37.57 -6.68 42.29
C GLY A 601 -37.11 -6.62 40.84
N LYS A 602 -37.98 -6.98 39.89
CA LYS A 602 -37.76 -6.97 38.41
C LYS A 602 -37.48 -5.60 37.75
N ASN A 603 -37.17 -4.53 38.50
CA ASN A 603 -36.88 -3.21 37.97
C ASN A 603 -35.55 -2.69 38.51
N GLY A 604 -34.47 -2.92 37.75
CA GLY A 604 -33.13 -2.44 38.11
C GLY A 604 -33.08 -0.92 38.35
N ASN A 605 -32.35 -0.54 39.41
CA ASN A 605 -32.14 0.82 39.90
C ASN A 605 -31.99 1.86 38.78
N THR A 606 -32.82 2.91 38.79
CA THR A 606 -32.77 4.02 37.81
C THR A 606 -31.38 4.66 37.72
N LEU A 607 -30.65 4.72 38.85
CA LEU A 607 -29.28 5.21 38.90
C LEU A 607 -28.29 4.32 38.12
N SER A 608 -28.47 3.00 38.14
CA SER A 608 -27.68 2.07 37.31
C SER A 608 -27.96 2.27 35.82
N LYS A 609 -29.24 2.48 35.46
CA LYS A 609 -29.65 2.81 34.08
C LYS A 609 -29.04 4.13 33.61
N VAL A 610 -29.03 5.17 34.45
CA VAL A 610 -28.42 6.47 34.13
C VAL A 610 -26.90 6.37 33.98
N ILE A 611 -26.21 5.59 34.83
CA ILE A 611 -24.77 5.33 34.69
C ILE A 611 -24.49 4.60 33.36
N MET A 612 -25.25 3.57 33.03
CA MET A 612 -25.09 2.80 31.79
C MET A 612 -25.32 3.68 30.55
N ILE A 613 -26.33 4.55 30.58
CA ILE A 613 -26.59 5.54 29.52
C ILE A 613 -25.37 6.44 29.27
N ILE A 614 -24.73 6.94 30.34
CA ILE A 614 -23.56 7.82 30.25
C ILE A 614 -22.36 7.04 29.68
N VAL A 615 -22.16 5.82 30.16
CA VAL A 615 -21.07 4.95 29.69
C VAL A 615 -21.24 4.57 28.23
N GLU A 616 -22.43 4.14 27.81
CA GLU A 616 -22.72 3.77 26.41
C GLU A 616 -22.51 4.96 25.45
N SER A 617 -22.97 6.15 25.85
CA SER A 617 -22.82 7.36 25.02
C SER A 617 -21.35 7.82 24.96
N GLY A 618 -20.59 7.65 26.05
CA GLY A 618 -19.15 7.93 26.09
C GLY A 618 -18.31 6.94 25.30
N ILE A 619 -18.71 5.66 25.26
CA ILE A 619 -18.04 4.61 24.47
C ILE A 619 -18.17 4.87 22.98
N LEU A 620 -19.33 5.32 22.50
CA LEU A 620 -19.54 5.61 21.07
C LEU A 620 -18.53 6.66 20.57
N TYR A 621 -18.44 7.79 21.28
CA TYR A 621 -17.49 8.85 20.98
C TYR A 621 -16.04 8.35 21.09
N THR A 622 -15.67 7.74 22.22
CA THR A 622 -14.29 7.26 22.46
C THR A 622 -13.83 6.24 21.41
N THR A 623 -14.74 5.38 20.93
CA THR A 623 -14.43 4.39 19.90
C THR A 623 -14.11 5.04 18.56
N ALA A 624 -14.90 6.04 18.16
CA ALA A 624 -14.67 6.77 16.93
C ALA A 624 -13.39 7.63 17.00
N SER A 625 -13.07 8.20 18.18
CA SER A 625 -11.81 8.95 18.39
C SER A 625 -10.60 8.02 18.33
N ILE A 626 -10.67 6.83 18.94
CA ILE A 626 -9.61 5.81 18.87
C ILE A 626 -9.42 5.35 17.43
N LEU A 627 -10.52 5.07 16.71
CA LEU A 627 -10.45 4.64 15.31
C LEU A 627 -9.72 5.68 14.46
N THR A 628 -10.08 6.96 14.60
CA THR A 628 -9.46 8.08 13.88
C THR A 628 -7.99 8.28 14.26
N CYS A 629 -7.65 8.16 15.54
CA CYS A 629 -6.27 8.22 16.00
C CYS A 629 -5.43 7.08 15.43
N VAL A 630 -5.95 5.85 15.41
CA VAL A 630 -5.24 4.68 14.90
C VAL A 630 -5.02 4.79 13.40
N THR A 631 -6.06 5.13 12.63
CA THR A 631 -5.93 5.32 11.17
C THR A 631 -4.92 6.41 10.82
N TYR A 632 -4.86 7.49 11.61
CA TYR A 632 -3.83 8.51 11.47
C TYR A 632 -2.42 8.00 11.77
N VAL A 633 -2.21 7.39 12.94
CA VAL A 633 -0.87 6.97 13.41
C VAL A 633 -0.24 5.90 12.52
N ILE A 634 -1.04 4.98 11.96
CA ILE A 634 -0.57 3.94 11.04
C ILE A 634 -0.29 4.45 9.63
N GLY A 635 -0.57 5.73 9.36
CA GLY A 635 -0.36 6.33 8.05
C GLY A 635 -1.43 5.98 7.02
N SER A 636 -2.64 5.64 7.46
CA SER A 636 -3.71 5.17 6.58
C SER A 636 -4.56 6.32 6.03
N ARG A 637 -4.79 6.32 4.72
CA ARG A 637 -5.72 7.26 4.05
C ARG A 637 -7.18 7.06 4.47
N TRP A 638 -7.50 5.99 5.18
CA TRP A 638 -8.83 5.80 5.81
C TRP A 638 -9.12 6.84 6.91
N VAL A 639 -8.12 7.62 7.33
CA VAL A 639 -8.31 8.71 8.29
C VAL A 639 -9.44 9.67 7.89
N TYR A 640 -9.60 9.95 6.59
CA TYR A 640 -10.65 10.83 6.06
C TYR A 640 -12.07 10.27 6.28
N VAL A 641 -12.24 8.95 6.15
CA VAL A 641 -13.51 8.28 6.40
C VAL A 641 -13.78 8.19 7.90
N SER A 642 -12.78 7.85 8.72
CA SER A 642 -12.94 7.79 10.18
C SER A 642 -13.20 9.17 10.79
N SER A 643 -12.57 10.24 10.30
CA SER A 643 -12.82 11.61 10.78
C SER A 643 -14.21 12.11 10.41
N ALA A 644 -14.75 11.68 9.26
CA ALA A 644 -16.12 11.98 8.87
C ALA A 644 -17.14 11.31 9.82
N ILE A 645 -16.89 10.07 10.24
CA ILE A 645 -17.69 9.37 11.26
C ILE A 645 -17.56 10.08 12.61
N GLU A 646 -16.34 10.47 12.99
CA GLU A 646 -16.04 11.11 14.27
C GLU A 646 -16.83 12.41 14.46
N LEU A 647 -16.83 13.28 13.45
CA LEU A 647 -17.54 14.56 13.48
C LEU A 647 -19.02 14.38 13.87
N GLN A 648 -19.70 13.43 13.24
CA GLN A 648 -21.12 13.19 13.50
C GLN A 648 -21.35 12.45 14.84
N SER A 649 -20.41 11.57 15.23
CA SER A 649 -20.50 10.78 16.46
C SER A 649 -20.50 11.66 17.71
N VAL A 650 -19.75 12.77 17.71
CA VAL A 650 -19.73 13.76 18.81
C VAL A 650 -21.14 14.32 19.06
N GLY A 651 -21.80 14.81 18.00
CA GLY A 651 -23.15 15.36 18.10
C GLY A 651 -24.19 14.32 18.49
N ILE A 652 -24.08 13.10 17.95
CA ILE A 652 -24.96 11.98 18.29
C ILE A 652 -24.84 11.63 19.78
N ALA A 653 -23.62 11.45 20.29
CA ALA A 653 -23.36 11.12 21.69
C ALA A 653 -23.92 12.21 22.62
N PHE A 654 -23.72 13.49 22.29
CA PHE A 654 -24.25 14.59 23.07
C PHE A 654 -25.78 14.58 23.14
N ASN A 655 -26.46 14.45 21.99
CA ASN A 655 -27.92 14.48 21.92
C ASN A 655 -28.57 13.23 22.54
N LEU A 656 -27.96 12.05 22.40
CA LEU A 656 -28.44 10.82 23.04
C LEU A 656 -28.47 10.96 24.56
N ILE A 657 -27.51 11.67 25.13
CA ILE A 657 -27.48 11.91 26.57
C ILE A 657 -28.69 12.77 26.99
N ILE A 658 -29.05 13.81 26.23
CA ILE A 658 -30.23 14.66 26.50
C ILE A 658 -31.51 13.83 26.48
N ILE A 659 -31.71 13.07 25.41
CA ILE A 659 -32.91 12.24 25.21
C ILE A 659 -33.04 11.21 26.34
N ARG A 660 -31.98 10.45 26.60
CA ARG A 660 -32.00 9.34 27.56
C ARG A 660 -32.14 9.83 29.00
N VAL A 661 -31.54 10.96 29.37
CA VAL A 661 -31.76 11.60 30.68
C VAL A 661 -33.22 12.05 30.82
N SER A 662 -33.81 12.64 29.78
CA SER A 662 -35.21 13.05 29.82
C SER A 662 -36.15 11.85 29.94
N MET A 663 -35.90 10.76 29.21
CA MET A 663 -36.70 9.53 29.30
C MET A 663 -36.62 8.89 30.69
N ALA A 664 -35.42 8.85 31.30
CA ALA A 664 -35.25 8.36 32.66
C ALA A 664 -36.09 9.18 33.66
N ALA A 665 -36.06 10.51 33.55
CA ALA A 665 -36.88 11.40 34.39
C ALA A 665 -38.40 11.18 34.18
N HIS A 666 -38.85 10.90 32.95
CA HIS A 666 -40.25 10.59 32.66
C HIS A 666 -40.70 9.25 33.24
N SER A 667 -39.83 8.23 33.21
CA SER A 667 -40.13 6.92 33.78
C SER A 667 -40.32 6.97 35.30
N GLU A 668 -39.55 7.81 36.00
CA GLU A 668 -39.69 8.04 37.44
C GLU A 668 -40.97 8.79 37.80
N ILE A 669 -41.33 9.83 37.04
CA ILE A 669 -42.60 10.56 37.26
C ILE A 669 -43.80 9.62 37.05
N SER A 670 -43.74 8.73 36.05
CA SER A 670 -44.81 7.76 35.82
C SER A 670 -44.90 6.69 36.91
N SER A 671 -43.76 6.25 37.47
CA SER A 671 -43.77 5.35 38.63
C SER A 671 -44.25 6.05 39.89
N ASP A 672 -43.87 7.31 40.14
CA ASP A 672 -44.30 8.08 41.30
C ASP A 672 -45.81 8.35 41.27
N ILE A 673 -46.39 8.66 40.10
CA ILE A 673 -47.84 8.85 39.94
C ILE A 673 -48.60 7.53 40.20
N ASN A 674 -48.08 6.40 39.72
CA ASN A 674 -48.69 5.09 39.95
C ASN A 674 -48.54 4.63 41.41
N THR A 675 -47.46 5.00 42.08
CA THR A 675 -47.20 4.68 43.50
C THR A 675 -48.03 5.58 44.43
N VAL A 676 -48.23 6.86 44.10
CA VAL A 676 -49.14 7.76 44.84
C VAL A 676 -50.62 7.35 44.69
N ALA A 677 -50.99 6.70 43.58
CA ALA A 677 -52.30 6.07 43.41
C ALA A 677 -52.47 4.77 44.22
N THR A 678 -51.38 4.20 44.76
CA THR A 678 -51.40 2.95 45.54
C THR A 678 -50.56 3.08 46.83
N GLN A 679 -51.25 3.51 47.89
CA GLN A 679 -50.87 3.46 49.31
C GLN A 679 -49.95 4.56 49.88
N ASN A 680 -50.48 5.14 50.97
CA ASN A 680 -49.79 5.94 51.98
C ASN A 680 -48.59 5.18 52.57
N ALA A 681 -47.38 5.72 52.38
CA ALA A 681 -46.26 5.45 53.28
C ALA A 681 -45.36 6.70 53.38
N SER A 682 -45.79 7.62 54.22
CA SER A 682 -45.05 8.76 54.74
C SER A 682 -43.85 8.30 55.57
N ARG A 683 -42.75 7.83 54.94
CA ARG A 683 -41.43 7.66 55.59
C ARG A 683 -40.22 7.34 54.69
N LEU A 684 -40.28 7.60 53.38
CA LEU A 684 -39.14 7.43 52.45
C LEU A 684 -38.69 8.76 51.79
N HIS A 685 -39.24 9.88 52.22
CA HIS A 685 -39.26 11.12 51.43
C HIS A 685 -38.02 12.03 51.54
N GLU A 686 -36.94 11.64 52.25
CA GLU A 686 -35.89 12.61 52.59
C GLU A 686 -34.48 12.34 52.01
N PHE A 687 -34.17 11.16 51.47
CA PHE A 687 -32.78 10.88 51.04
C PHE A 687 -32.63 10.34 49.60
N GLY A 688 -33.60 9.62 49.04
CA GLY A 688 -33.53 9.12 47.66
C GLY A 688 -33.71 10.22 46.61
N GLY A 689 -34.62 11.17 46.86
CA GLY A 689 -34.91 12.27 45.95
C GLY A 689 -33.73 13.23 45.77
N VAL A 690 -32.87 13.40 46.78
CA VAL A 690 -31.79 14.40 46.75
C VAL A 690 -30.65 14.00 45.80
N LEU A 691 -30.41 12.70 45.56
CA LEU A 691 -29.31 12.26 44.69
C LEU A 691 -29.71 12.23 43.21
N VAL A 692 -30.93 11.80 42.90
CA VAL A 692 -31.47 11.80 41.53
C VAL A 692 -31.83 13.22 41.08
N THR A 693 -32.38 14.05 41.97
CA THR A 693 -32.57 15.48 41.68
C THR A 693 -31.23 16.17 41.40
N LYS A 694 -30.15 15.76 42.08
CA LYS A 694 -28.79 16.28 41.86
C LYS A 694 -28.12 15.78 40.60
N VAL A 695 -28.42 14.58 40.09
CA VAL A 695 -27.99 14.14 38.75
C VAL A 695 -28.83 14.83 37.67
N SER A 696 -30.11 15.08 37.93
CA SER A 696 -30.96 15.90 37.06
C SER A 696 -30.48 17.36 36.99
N GLU A 697 -29.94 17.94 38.08
CA GLU A 697 -29.36 19.31 38.13
C GLU A 697 -28.06 19.49 37.31
N ILE A 698 -27.47 18.39 36.82
CA ILE A 698 -26.26 18.41 35.99
C ILE A 698 -26.60 18.52 34.50
N TYR A 699 -27.82 18.09 34.16
CA TYR A 699 -28.38 18.11 32.81
C TYR A 699 -29.52 19.14 32.65
N ARG A 700 -30.12 19.59 33.75
CA ARG A 700 -30.93 20.81 33.90
C ARG A 700 -30.05 22.01 33.96
#